data_AF-A0A7W8ISK3-F1
#
_entry.id   AF-A0A7W8ISK3-F1
#
_cell.length_a   1.000
_cell.length_b   1.000
_cell.length_c   1.000
_cell.angle_alpha   90.00
_cell.angle_beta   90.00
_cell.angle_gamma   90.00
#
_symmetry.space_group_name_H-M   'P 1'
#
loop_
_entity.id
_entity.type
_entity.pdbx_description
1 polymer ?
#
loop_
_entity_poly.entity_id
_entity_poly.type
_entity_poly.pdbx_seq_one_letter_code
_entity_poly.pdbx_strand_id
1 'polypeptide(L)'
;MSEELNTLNLYTIEEASQKLSCTEKHLYKLASEQRLKSYRIERKTFFDKEEVDNIQALLQDTYSYQEIVAIVRNESNHDNITQTTIKNYIEKHFGLILNPLNGKDFRLYKKDKPKLIELINKNYKEPRSEKDVLKEVLKPFIVEVNYIESDVIDDYYDFHFLKDYSKRNALYQLGDNKRTLQHILMVCNEQGVKWFTNRSLNNVYIAKADFEKYKAYYDKVKNFDPEQYYTNTEVKEMFGIMNTDRIAEYANAFKVKNKLYFDKKKIDELKYVQENTITNSELMEKYNISSKSLKNLMKKLGIKYIPKNTYPLINAMLVYKEDVPKIENYLNEIHQLENASTDYDRFQLETKHIQPTAKIPKTLDAFDKFIIQRFKDNQTKYVYTNLVNVYSVIIPKLEKEIMNYNTEELIELMEAIPQLVAKREFSFFLQYCKKRYLTKYKDRFKIETNTLNERSGYTFERWYQFALLLFTQHEELLAKSIDNRINAMVWLYCAMHYVCAWRADDLLRMPYPNLEEVLGMNEEEVLKCIKSRQFTLEMAQRVVNNVMFQVKMFHIQPKKNKKKNKQRLKLVVSDSYVYTIGMLIALCEAHRKKIEKSSNRWFNTSTILTNRVTKRETHIALFGEKYNEIFGQETFLNNRANKTYMNFAQVESQQQKWGMGYDLSAIIRGHIKDKQGIAKTTQVYLEHINKSNDIDKITQALTERGSFGFMSHLLLKVIKDEEDHNQYALLDMAEQNKEIQELFGLKPIHIELMVKGINEYRSRISEVFRELITSHKGQMKEILQKISMGETPSKMEHSQCLLKTIDRSACIYPSRDHCIGCEYAMNEMYFLIEFNQRLTQLLNNIRNAKYEFDKQRYTYTLFNVYLPILQEAIIYFGKERVRAFVKISKQDIIELQKNHQLSIG
;
A
#
# COMPACT_ATOMS: atom_id res chain seq x y z
N MET A 1 123.83 -15.46 33.67
CA MET A 1 122.36 -15.61 33.54
C MET A 1 121.55 -14.39 33.99
N SER A 2 121.50 -13.96 35.27
CA SER A 2 120.68 -12.79 35.67
C SER A 2 121.17 -11.44 35.10
N GLU A 3 122.49 -11.23 34.97
CA GLU A 3 123.06 -10.04 34.33
C GLU A 3 122.95 -10.04 32.78
N GLU A 4 122.96 -11.20 32.14
CA GLU A 4 122.73 -11.36 30.68
C GLU A 4 121.26 -11.20 30.29
N LEU A 5 120.33 -11.56 31.17
CA LEU A 5 118.90 -11.36 30.95
C LEU A 5 118.48 -9.88 31.07
N ASN A 6 119.17 -9.11 31.92
CA ASN A 6 118.94 -7.67 32.05
C ASN A 6 119.46 -6.87 30.85
N THR A 7 120.50 -7.33 30.16
CA THR A 7 120.99 -6.73 28.90
C THR A 7 120.11 -7.09 27.69
N LEU A 8 119.38 -8.21 27.75
CA LEU A 8 118.42 -8.65 26.72
C LEU A 8 116.98 -8.19 26.98
N ASN A 9 116.70 -7.51 28.09
CA ASN A 9 115.40 -6.94 28.45
C ASN A 9 114.25 -7.98 28.46
N LEU A 10 114.44 -9.10 29.18
CA LEU A 10 113.49 -10.22 29.24
C LEU A 10 113.02 -10.54 30.67
N TYR A 11 111.78 -11.01 30.81
CA TYR A 11 111.24 -11.61 32.04
C TYR A 11 111.33 -13.14 32.01
N THR A 12 111.58 -13.74 33.16
CA THR A 12 111.33 -15.17 33.39
C THR A 12 109.83 -15.46 33.35
N ILE A 13 109.46 -16.73 33.15
CA ILE A 13 108.03 -17.11 33.16
C ILE A 13 107.34 -16.86 34.51
N GLU A 14 108.06 -17.01 35.63
CA GLU A 14 107.54 -16.74 36.97
C GLU A 14 107.25 -15.24 37.15
N GLU A 15 108.17 -14.38 36.72
CA GLU A 15 108.00 -12.91 36.77
C GLU A 15 106.86 -12.43 35.86
N ALA A 16 106.77 -12.96 34.64
CA ALA A 16 105.69 -12.63 33.71
C ALA A 16 104.32 -13.13 34.23
N SER A 17 104.28 -14.32 34.84
CA SER A 17 103.10 -14.93 35.46
C SER A 17 102.55 -14.06 36.59
N GLN A 18 103.44 -13.57 37.46
CA GLN A 18 103.08 -12.65 38.55
C GLN A 18 102.59 -11.30 38.02
N LYS A 19 103.31 -10.67 37.09
CA LYS A 19 102.94 -9.35 36.54
C LYS A 19 101.61 -9.34 35.81
N LEU A 20 101.35 -10.39 35.03
CA LEU A 20 100.12 -10.54 34.25
C LEU A 20 99.00 -11.21 35.03
N SER A 21 99.26 -11.62 36.29
CA SER A 21 98.31 -12.32 37.15
C SER A 21 97.66 -13.52 36.45
N CYS A 22 98.46 -14.31 35.74
CA CYS A 22 97.98 -15.48 34.98
C CYS A 22 98.91 -16.68 35.22
N THR A 23 98.41 -17.90 34.99
CA THR A 23 99.22 -19.10 35.29
C THR A 23 100.36 -19.30 34.28
N GLU A 24 101.49 -19.84 34.73
CA GLU A 24 102.62 -20.17 33.85
C GLU A 24 102.22 -21.08 32.68
N LYS A 25 101.31 -22.05 32.93
CA LYS A 25 100.75 -22.92 31.90
C LYS A 25 100.05 -22.13 30.78
N HIS A 26 99.38 -21.03 31.12
CA HIS A 26 98.71 -20.16 30.17
C HIS A 26 99.73 -19.34 29.36
N LEU A 27 100.80 -18.84 29.99
CA LEU A 27 101.89 -18.15 29.30
C LEU A 27 102.63 -19.07 28.32
N TYR A 28 102.89 -20.32 28.70
CA TYR A 28 103.45 -21.31 27.76
C TYR A 28 102.55 -21.53 26.54
N LYS A 29 101.23 -21.57 26.75
CA LYS A 29 100.27 -21.68 25.66
C LYS A 29 100.34 -20.46 24.73
N LEU A 30 100.32 -19.25 25.28
CA LEU A 30 100.41 -18.01 24.50
C LEU A 30 101.75 -17.91 23.73
N ALA A 31 102.85 -18.36 24.33
CA ALA A 31 104.14 -18.49 23.67
C ALA A 31 104.08 -19.46 22.48
N SER A 32 103.48 -20.64 22.68
CA SER A 32 103.36 -21.65 21.61
C SER A 32 102.45 -21.20 20.47
N GLU A 33 101.44 -20.37 20.76
CA GLU A 33 100.55 -19.76 19.79
C GLU A 33 101.15 -18.49 19.15
N GLN A 34 102.38 -18.11 19.51
CA GLN A 34 103.07 -16.88 19.07
C GLN A 34 102.28 -15.59 19.36
N ARG A 35 101.42 -15.62 20.40
CA ARG A 35 100.59 -14.47 20.81
C ARG A 35 101.28 -13.54 21.81
N LEU A 36 102.41 -13.99 22.37
CA LEU A 36 103.34 -13.21 23.17
C LEU A 36 104.75 -13.49 22.64
N LYS A 37 105.59 -12.47 22.47
CA LYS A 37 107.00 -12.68 22.10
C LYS A 37 107.69 -13.40 23.22
N SER A 38 108.28 -14.53 22.85
CA SER A 38 109.02 -15.38 23.77
C SER A 38 110.32 -15.84 23.13
N TYR A 39 111.36 -15.96 23.95
CA TYR A 39 112.68 -16.36 23.54
C TYR A 39 113.08 -17.62 24.30
N ARG A 40 113.67 -18.58 23.59
CA ARG A 40 114.11 -19.83 24.20
C ARG A 40 115.62 -19.82 24.34
N ILE A 41 116.09 -19.69 25.58
CA ILE A 41 117.51 -19.66 25.94
C ILE A 41 117.77 -20.84 26.86
N GLU A 42 118.72 -21.71 26.50
CA GLU A 42 119.11 -22.89 27.31
C GLU A 42 117.93 -23.74 27.79
N ARG A 43 116.98 -24.02 26.88
CA ARG A 43 115.74 -24.79 27.14
C ARG A 43 114.70 -24.12 28.04
N LYS A 44 114.94 -22.92 28.58
CA LYS A 44 113.96 -22.11 29.31
C LYS A 44 113.29 -21.06 28.39
N THR A 45 112.03 -20.74 28.67
CA THR A 45 111.26 -19.72 27.93
C THR A 45 111.25 -18.42 28.71
N PHE A 46 111.63 -17.34 28.04
CA PHE A 46 111.64 -15.97 28.54
C PHE A 46 110.68 -15.11 27.71
N PHE A 47 110.18 -14.02 28.27
CA PHE A 47 109.22 -13.14 27.62
C PHE A 47 109.78 -11.73 27.50
N ASP A 48 109.40 -11.03 26.43
CA ASP A 48 109.81 -9.65 26.21
C ASP A 48 109.28 -8.74 27.32
N LYS A 49 110.18 -8.00 27.98
CA LYS A 49 109.83 -7.19 29.16
C LYS A 49 108.89 -6.05 28.80
N GLU A 50 109.17 -5.37 27.68
CA GLU A 50 108.38 -4.24 27.20
C GLU A 50 106.97 -4.68 26.82
N GLU A 51 106.83 -5.82 26.13
CA GLU A 51 105.52 -6.36 25.77
C GLU A 51 104.70 -6.78 27.01
N VAL A 52 105.33 -7.44 27.99
CA VAL A 52 104.65 -7.84 29.25
C VAL A 52 104.20 -6.62 30.05
N ASP A 53 105.04 -5.59 30.17
CA ASP A 53 104.71 -4.36 30.89
C ASP A 53 103.59 -3.57 30.19
N ASN A 54 103.60 -3.51 28.86
CA ASN A 54 102.52 -2.89 28.08
C ASN A 54 101.19 -3.62 28.25
N ILE A 55 101.20 -4.96 28.29
CA ILE A 55 99.99 -5.75 28.53
C ILE A 55 99.51 -5.55 29.98
N GLN A 56 100.41 -5.50 30.96
CA GLN A 56 100.06 -5.21 32.35
C GLN A 56 99.39 -3.85 32.48
N ALA A 57 99.96 -2.80 31.88
CA ALA A 57 99.38 -1.46 31.86
C ALA A 57 97.99 -1.45 31.21
N LEU A 58 97.84 -2.10 30.05
CA LEU A 58 96.55 -2.24 29.38
C LEU A 58 95.50 -2.90 30.27
N LEU A 59 95.85 -3.99 30.97
CA LEU A 59 94.92 -4.70 31.85
C LEU A 59 94.50 -3.86 33.07
N GLN A 60 95.41 -3.02 33.59
CA GLN A 60 95.12 -2.11 34.70
C GLN A 60 94.23 -0.94 34.28
N ASP A 61 94.40 -0.42 33.06
CA ASP A 61 93.67 0.75 32.55
C ASP A 61 92.35 0.44 31.86
N THR A 62 91.97 -0.84 31.80
CA THR A 62 90.75 -1.29 31.11
C THR A 62 89.88 -2.20 31.99
N TYR A 63 88.57 -2.11 31.80
CA TYR A 63 87.59 -3.06 32.35
C TYR A 63 87.47 -4.29 31.42
N SER A 64 87.25 -5.46 31.99
CA SER A 64 86.83 -6.67 31.26
C SER A 64 85.38 -6.55 30.79
N TYR A 65 84.98 -7.37 29.81
CA TYR A 65 83.62 -7.32 29.29
C TYR A 65 82.55 -7.59 30.36
N GLN A 66 82.80 -8.53 31.27
CA GLN A 66 81.86 -8.85 32.35
C GLN A 66 81.70 -7.66 33.32
N GLU A 67 82.79 -6.99 33.67
CA GLU A 67 82.75 -5.78 34.49
C GLU A 67 81.97 -4.66 33.80
N ILE A 68 82.17 -4.47 32.49
CA ILE A 68 81.43 -3.44 31.72
C ILE A 68 79.93 -3.76 31.68
N VAL A 69 79.54 -5.02 31.48
CA VAL A 69 78.13 -5.43 31.50
C VAL A 69 77.49 -5.14 32.87
N ALA A 70 78.20 -5.43 33.96
CA ALA A 70 77.73 -5.14 35.31
C ALA A 70 77.61 -3.63 35.55
N ILE A 71 78.62 -2.85 35.16
CA ILE A 71 78.64 -1.39 35.26
C ILE A 71 77.47 -0.78 34.49
N VAL A 72 77.26 -1.17 33.24
CA VAL A 72 76.17 -0.61 32.42
C VAL A 72 74.81 -0.93 33.04
N ARG A 73 74.59 -2.14 33.55
CA ARG A 73 73.32 -2.50 34.19
C ARG A 73 73.05 -1.76 35.49
N ASN A 74 74.11 -1.40 36.24
CA ASN A 74 73.96 -0.70 37.52
C ASN A 74 73.94 0.82 37.37
N GLU A 75 74.68 1.38 36.39
CA GLU A 75 74.88 2.83 36.24
C GLU A 75 74.06 3.45 35.08
N SER A 76 73.41 2.66 34.22
CA SER A 76 72.48 3.17 33.20
C SER A 76 71.03 3.13 33.67
N ASN A 77 70.15 3.91 33.03
CA ASN A 77 68.71 3.94 33.33
C ASN A 77 67.95 2.72 32.73
N HIS A 78 68.65 1.64 32.38
CA HIS A 78 68.13 0.55 31.56
C HIS A 78 68.56 -0.83 32.07
N ASP A 79 67.88 -1.31 33.12
CA ASP A 79 68.17 -2.60 33.77
C ASP A 79 68.09 -3.80 32.81
N ASN A 80 67.23 -3.71 31.79
CA ASN A 80 66.93 -4.81 30.85
C ASN A 80 67.81 -4.83 29.59
N ILE A 81 68.88 -4.03 29.53
CA ILE A 81 69.75 -4.01 28.35
C ILE A 81 70.49 -5.36 28.18
N THR A 82 70.46 -5.88 26.94
CA THR A 82 71.09 -7.17 26.62
C THR A 82 72.60 -7.01 26.43
N GLN A 83 73.35 -8.06 26.81
CA GLN A 83 74.82 -8.09 26.66
C GLN A 83 75.26 -7.83 25.20
N THR A 84 74.57 -8.44 24.23
CA THR A 84 74.83 -8.23 22.80
C THR A 84 74.68 -6.76 22.39
N THR A 85 73.70 -6.06 22.94
CA THR A 85 73.51 -4.64 22.64
C THR A 85 74.67 -3.81 23.19
N ILE A 86 75.07 -4.06 24.44
CA ILE A 86 76.24 -3.39 25.05
C ILE A 86 77.49 -3.60 24.19
N LYS A 87 77.74 -4.84 23.75
CA LYS A 87 78.85 -5.17 22.85
C LYS A 87 78.82 -4.36 21.56
N ASN A 88 77.67 -4.28 20.90
CA ASN A 88 77.51 -3.51 19.65
C ASN A 88 77.78 -2.01 19.84
N TYR A 89 77.40 -1.44 21.00
CA TYR A 89 77.70 -0.04 21.32
C TYR A 89 79.21 0.18 21.51
N ILE A 90 79.88 -0.73 22.21
CA ILE A 90 81.34 -0.69 22.40
C ILE A 90 82.05 -0.78 21.05
N GLU A 91 81.71 -1.78 20.26
CA GLU A 91 82.30 -2.03 18.94
C GLU A 91 82.13 -0.83 17.99
N LYS A 92 80.94 -0.24 17.97
CA LYS A 92 80.62 0.88 17.07
C LYS A 92 81.28 2.19 17.46
N HIS A 93 81.45 2.47 18.75
CA HIS A 93 81.84 3.80 19.23
C HIS A 93 83.23 3.90 19.84
N PHE A 94 83.79 2.78 20.30
CA PHE A 94 85.08 2.73 20.98
C PHE A 94 86.05 1.72 20.34
N GLY A 95 85.54 0.82 19.51
CA GLY A 95 86.30 -0.30 18.96
C GLY A 95 86.45 -1.45 19.97
N LEU A 96 86.70 -2.65 19.47
CA LEU A 96 86.93 -3.82 20.33
C LEU A 96 88.42 -3.94 20.64
N ILE A 97 88.80 -3.67 21.89
CA ILE A 97 90.15 -3.95 22.38
C ILE A 97 90.18 -5.39 22.83
N LEU A 98 90.91 -6.25 22.13
CA LEU A 98 91.05 -7.66 22.54
C LEU A 98 91.96 -7.78 23.74
N ASN A 99 91.62 -8.68 24.66
CA ASN A 99 92.49 -9.02 25.78
C ASN A 99 93.68 -9.84 25.23
N PRO A 100 94.93 -9.34 25.32
CA PRO A 100 96.11 -10.05 24.78
C PRO A 100 96.28 -11.44 25.38
N LEU A 101 95.85 -11.64 26.65
CA LEU A 101 95.90 -12.92 27.33
C LEU A 101 94.72 -13.84 26.97
N ASN A 102 93.59 -13.30 26.51
CA ASN A 102 92.42 -14.09 26.12
C ASN A 102 91.72 -13.48 24.90
N GLY A 103 91.99 -14.02 23.72
CA GLY A 103 91.47 -13.47 22.45
C GLY A 103 89.96 -13.58 22.27
N LYS A 104 89.23 -14.21 23.21
CA LYS A 104 87.75 -14.25 23.22
C LYS A 104 87.14 -13.19 24.13
N ASP A 105 87.95 -12.53 24.95
CA ASP A 105 87.54 -11.47 25.87
C ASP A 105 87.96 -10.11 25.30
N PHE A 106 87.13 -9.10 25.49
CA PHE A 106 87.39 -7.74 25.02
C PHE A 106 87.22 -6.76 26.17
N ARG A 107 87.92 -5.64 26.06
CA ARG A 107 88.11 -4.68 27.14
C ARG A 107 87.76 -3.27 26.69
N LEU A 108 87.49 -2.39 27.65
CA LEU A 108 87.22 -0.97 27.42
C LEU A 108 88.08 -0.14 28.38
N TYR A 109 88.72 0.92 27.89
CA TYR A 109 89.47 1.82 28.76
C TYR A 109 88.56 2.45 29.81
N LYS A 110 89.06 2.53 31.04
CA LYS A 110 88.31 3.08 32.17
C LYS A 110 87.87 4.53 31.92
N LYS A 111 88.67 5.31 31.18
CA LYS A 111 88.36 6.69 30.76
C LYS A 111 87.11 6.81 29.88
N ASP A 112 86.78 5.76 29.13
CA ASP A 112 85.68 5.77 28.17
C ASP A 112 84.33 5.36 28.81
N LYS A 113 84.35 4.90 30.07
CA LYS A 113 83.16 4.50 30.84
C LYS A 113 82.07 5.59 30.84
N PRO A 114 82.34 6.87 31.19
CA PRO A 114 81.28 7.87 31.30
C PRO A 114 80.57 8.10 29.96
N LYS A 115 81.35 8.13 28.87
CA LYS A 115 80.84 8.34 27.52
C LYS A 115 79.98 7.16 27.03
N LEU A 116 80.33 5.92 27.40
CA LEU A 116 79.53 4.75 27.08
C LEU A 116 78.15 4.81 27.78
N ILE A 117 78.13 5.15 29.06
CA ILE A 117 76.87 5.27 29.83
C ILE A 117 75.99 6.37 29.27
N GLU A 118 76.56 7.55 28.96
CA GLU A 118 75.82 8.65 28.34
C GLU A 118 75.22 8.26 26.98
N LEU A 119 75.99 7.59 26.13
CA LEU A 119 75.52 7.13 24.81
C LEU A 119 74.36 6.13 24.92
N ILE A 120 74.41 5.23 25.89
CA ILE A 120 73.36 4.24 26.13
C ILE A 120 72.10 4.94 26.64
N ASN A 121 72.20 5.79 27.67
CA ASN A 121 71.05 6.52 28.22
C ASN A 121 70.38 7.44 27.19
N LYS A 122 71.15 8.00 26.24
CA LYS A 122 70.61 8.89 25.20
C LYS A 122 69.92 8.14 24.07
N ASN A 123 70.42 6.96 23.67
CA ASN A 123 70.06 6.34 22.40
C ASN A 123 69.37 4.98 22.53
N TYR A 124 69.49 4.30 23.67
CA TYR A 124 68.83 3.03 23.87
C TYR A 124 67.34 3.23 24.15
N LYS A 125 66.50 2.49 23.44
CA LYS A 125 65.06 2.41 23.68
C LYS A 125 64.73 0.95 23.95
N GLU A 126 64.02 0.69 25.04
CA GLU A 126 63.65 -0.68 25.39
C GLU A 126 62.81 -1.34 24.28
N PRO A 127 63.04 -2.63 23.99
CA PRO A 127 62.25 -3.37 23.03
C PRO A 127 60.80 -3.47 23.52
N ARG A 128 59.85 -3.09 22.64
CA ARG A 128 58.41 -3.14 22.93
C ARG A 128 57.96 -4.57 23.21
N SER A 129 57.16 -4.78 24.26
CA SER A 129 56.59 -6.10 24.55
C SER A 129 55.55 -6.50 23.47
N GLU A 130 55.26 -7.80 23.31
CA GLU A 130 54.21 -8.28 22.39
C GLU A 130 52.86 -7.59 22.67
N LYS A 131 52.57 -7.36 23.94
CA LYS A 131 51.38 -6.63 24.40
C LYS A 131 51.37 -5.19 23.92
N ASP A 132 52.50 -4.50 23.90
CA ASP A 132 52.59 -3.10 23.44
C ASP A 132 52.45 -2.98 21.93
N VAL A 133 52.95 -3.97 21.18
CA VAL A 133 52.78 -4.05 19.72
C VAL A 133 51.30 -4.30 19.37
N LEU A 134 50.62 -5.18 20.10
CA LEU A 134 49.19 -5.42 19.92
C LEU A 134 48.38 -4.17 20.23
N LYS A 135 48.66 -3.50 21.37
CA LYS A 135 48.02 -2.23 21.74
C LYS A 135 48.16 -1.18 20.65
N GLU A 136 49.36 -1.00 20.08
CA GLU A 136 49.60 -0.04 19.01
C GLU A 136 48.72 -0.29 17.78
N VAL A 137 48.59 -1.56 17.36
CA VAL A 137 47.82 -1.94 16.17
C VAL A 137 46.31 -1.86 16.43
N LEU A 138 45.86 -2.14 17.66
CA LEU A 138 44.44 -2.14 18.02
C LEU A 138 43.90 -0.76 18.41
N LYS A 139 44.75 0.16 18.89
CA LYS A 139 44.37 1.51 19.32
C LYS A 139 43.55 2.31 18.29
N PRO A 140 43.83 2.26 16.97
CA PRO A 140 43.02 2.95 15.97
C PRO A 140 41.58 2.45 15.89
N PHE A 141 41.30 1.21 16.33
CA PHE A 141 40.00 0.57 16.16
C PHE A 141 39.08 0.73 17.37
N ILE A 142 39.51 1.42 18.45
CA ILE A 142 38.82 1.51 19.76
C ILE A 142 37.31 1.80 19.69
N VAL A 143 36.86 2.56 18.70
CA VAL A 143 35.45 2.96 18.52
C VAL A 143 34.60 1.84 17.93
N GLU A 144 35.21 0.89 17.21
CA GLU A 144 34.54 -0.14 16.40
C GLU A 144 34.76 -1.57 16.95
N VAL A 145 35.59 -1.76 17.98
CA VAL A 145 35.92 -3.11 18.49
C VAL A 145 34.91 -3.63 19.51
N ASN A 146 34.60 -4.92 19.41
CA ASN A 146 33.83 -5.65 20.42
C ASN A 146 34.74 -6.09 21.59
N TYR A 147 34.31 -5.87 22.83
CA TYR A 147 35.07 -6.28 24.03
C TYR A 147 34.57 -7.61 24.57
N ILE A 148 35.49 -8.47 25.02
CA ILE A 148 35.15 -9.68 25.78
C ILE A 148 34.99 -9.36 27.27
N GLU A 149 33.93 -9.90 27.89
CA GLU A 149 33.74 -9.93 29.34
C GLU A 149 34.61 -11.04 29.94
N SER A 150 35.21 -10.79 31.11
CA SER A 150 36.28 -11.59 31.72
C SER A 150 35.95 -13.07 31.95
N ASP A 151 34.68 -13.43 31.86
CA ASP A 151 34.13 -14.66 32.42
C ASP A 151 33.91 -15.74 31.34
N VAL A 152 34.23 -15.45 30.07
CA VAL A 152 33.90 -16.29 28.88
C VAL A 152 35.11 -16.55 27.96
N ILE A 153 36.34 -16.44 28.47
CA ILE A 153 37.56 -16.51 27.65
C ILE A 153 37.77 -17.90 27.00
N ASP A 154 37.28 -18.97 27.64
CA ASP A 154 37.51 -20.35 27.18
C ASP A 154 36.85 -20.70 25.85
N ASP A 155 35.84 -19.94 25.40
CA ASP A 155 35.14 -20.15 24.12
C ASP A 155 35.79 -19.43 22.92
N TYR A 156 36.95 -18.82 23.14
CA TYR A 156 37.65 -18.03 22.12
C TYR A 156 39.06 -18.55 21.86
N TYR A 157 39.54 -18.33 20.64
CA TYR A 157 40.96 -18.44 20.29
C TYR A 157 41.64 -17.09 20.43
N ASP A 158 42.78 -17.06 21.11
CA ASP A 158 43.55 -15.85 21.37
C ASP A 158 44.59 -15.53 20.28
N PHE A 159 45.28 -14.39 20.42
CA PHE A 159 46.29 -13.99 19.45
C PHE A 159 47.42 -15.01 19.33
N HIS A 160 47.79 -15.68 20.42
CA HIS A 160 48.86 -16.67 20.40
C HIS A 160 48.50 -17.84 19.46
N PHE A 161 47.31 -18.41 19.63
CA PHE A 161 46.81 -19.46 18.75
C PHE A 161 46.66 -18.98 17.29
N LEU A 162 46.05 -17.81 17.10
CA LEU A 162 45.77 -17.26 15.76
C LEU A 162 47.07 -16.92 15.01
N LYS A 163 48.08 -16.40 15.70
CA LYS A 163 49.43 -16.14 15.18
C LYS A 163 50.07 -17.42 14.66
N ASP A 164 50.03 -18.48 15.47
CA ASP A 164 50.59 -19.78 15.12
C ASP A 164 49.88 -20.41 13.92
N TYR A 165 48.54 -20.40 13.94
CA TYR A 165 47.74 -20.94 12.86
C TYR A 165 47.99 -20.21 11.55
N SER A 166 48.00 -18.88 11.57
CA SER A 166 48.18 -18.04 10.39
C SER A 166 49.59 -18.19 9.81
N LYS A 167 50.62 -18.29 10.66
CA LYS A 167 52.01 -18.53 10.22
C LYS A 167 52.19 -19.87 9.52
N ARG A 168 51.48 -20.91 9.93
CA ARG A 168 51.57 -22.26 9.34
C ARG A 168 50.84 -22.37 8.00
N ASN A 169 49.77 -21.59 7.80
CA ASN A 169 48.87 -21.76 6.66
C ASN A 169 48.96 -20.64 5.61
N ALA A 170 49.63 -19.52 5.90
CA ALA A 170 49.85 -18.46 4.91
C ALA A 170 50.87 -18.88 3.83
N LEU A 171 50.65 -18.43 2.59
CA LEU A 171 51.56 -18.66 1.45
C LEU A 171 52.90 -17.89 1.53
N TYR A 172 53.08 -17.05 2.55
CA TYR A 172 54.27 -16.22 2.75
C TYR A 172 54.62 -16.10 4.23
N GLN A 173 55.89 -15.86 4.55
CA GLN A 173 56.34 -15.73 5.94
C GLN A 173 55.79 -14.45 6.59
N LEU A 174 54.99 -14.63 7.65
CA LEU A 174 54.60 -13.54 8.55
C LEU A 174 55.72 -13.31 9.56
N GLY A 175 56.49 -12.24 9.34
CA GLY A 175 57.69 -11.90 10.12
C GLY A 175 57.36 -11.49 11.56
N ASP A 176 56.97 -10.22 11.76
CA ASP A 176 56.76 -9.62 13.09
C ASP A 176 55.30 -9.75 13.60
N ASN A 177 55.11 -9.49 14.90
CA ASN A 177 53.79 -9.56 15.54
C ASN A 177 52.83 -8.51 14.97
N LYS A 178 53.34 -7.35 14.55
CA LYS A 178 52.57 -6.27 13.94
C LYS A 178 51.93 -6.72 12.62
N ARG A 179 52.72 -7.24 11.68
CA ARG A 179 52.24 -7.76 10.38
C ARG A 179 51.37 -8.99 10.57
N THR A 180 51.69 -9.83 11.54
CA THR A 180 50.88 -11.02 11.84
C THR A 180 49.49 -10.62 12.32
N LEU A 181 49.39 -9.66 13.25
CA LEU A 181 48.10 -9.15 13.71
C LEU A 181 47.31 -8.46 12.60
N GLN A 182 47.95 -7.61 11.80
CA GLN A 182 47.28 -6.97 10.65
C GLN A 182 46.72 -7.98 9.66
N HIS A 183 47.46 -9.06 9.40
CA HIS A 183 46.99 -10.14 8.55
C HIS A 183 45.77 -10.86 9.15
N ILE A 184 45.80 -11.18 10.45
CA ILE A 184 44.66 -11.80 11.13
C ILE A 184 43.40 -10.93 11.02
N LEU A 185 43.52 -9.62 11.29
CA LEU A 185 42.39 -8.68 11.20
C LEU A 185 41.86 -8.55 9.76
N MET A 186 42.75 -8.56 8.77
CA MET A 186 42.38 -8.59 7.35
C MET A 186 41.56 -9.83 7.02
N VAL A 187 42.03 -11.03 7.41
CA VAL A 187 41.33 -12.29 7.18
C VAL A 187 39.96 -12.29 7.86
N CYS A 188 39.87 -11.78 9.09
CA CYS A 188 38.59 -11.63 9.79
C CYS A 188 37.61 -10.77 9.01
N ASN A 189 38.06 -9.62 8.52
CA ASN A 189 37.21 -8.72 7.74
C ASN A 189 36.76 -9.35 6.41
N GLU A 190 37.67 -10.04 5.71
CA GLU A 190 37.37 -10.71 4.43
C GLU A 190 36.39 -11.89 4.57
N GLN A 191 36.45 -12.64 5.67
CA GLN A 191 35.55 -13.77 5.92
C GLN A 191 34.30 -13.38 6.71
N GLY A 192 34.11 -12.09 7.04
CA GLY A 192 33.00 -11.63 7.87
C GLY A 192 33.01 -12.22 9.29
N VAL A 193 34.20 -12.55 9.81
CA VAL A 193 34.39 -13.09 11.16
C VAL A 193 34.54 -11.93 12.14
N LYS A 194 33.67 -11.90 13.14
CA LYS A 194 33.79 -10.91 14.22
C LYS A 194 34.98 -11.26 15.11
N TRP A 195 35.81 -10.27 15.38
CA TRP A 195 36.91 -10.37 16.32
C TRP A 195 36.67 -9.46 17.52
N PHE A 196 37.28 -9.81 18.65
CA PHE A 196 37.14 -9.14 19.93
C PHE A 196 38.51 -8.80 20.52
N THR A 197 38.55 -7.86 21.46
CA THR A 197 39.74 -7.51 22.26
C THR A 197 39.39 -7.44 23.74
N ASN A 198 40.39 -7.49 24.61
CA ASN A 198 40.19 -7.10 26.01
C ASN A 198 40.31 -5.57 26.19
N ARG A 199 39.82 -5.05 27.33
CA ARG A 199 39.87 -3.61 27.64
C ARG A 199 41.28 -3.02 27.67
N SER A 200 42.29 -3.85 27.91
CA SER A 200 43.69 -3.45 27.91
C SER A 200 44.35 -3.46 26.52
N LEU A 201 43.61 -3.81 25.46
CA LEU A 201 44.04 -3.86 24.06
C LEU A 201 45.30 -4.68 23.83
N ASN A 202 45.54 -5.71 24.65
CA ASN A 202 46.79 -6.48 24.59
C ASN A 202 46.61 -7.91 24.08
N ASN A 203 45.43 -8.24 23.54
CA ASN A 203 45.13 -9.54 22.93
C ASN A 203 43.96 -9.41 21.94
N VAL A 204 43.86 -10.34 20.98
CA VAL A 204 42.75 -10.45 20.02
C VAL A 204 42.13 -11.84 20.12
N TYR A 205 40.81 -11.88 20.00
CA TYR A 205 40.02 -13.08 20.16
C TYR A 205 39.07 -13.31 19.00
N ILE A 206 38.88 -14.57 18.61
CA ILE A 206 37.85 -15.02 17.67
C ILE A 206 37.06 -16.15 18.34
N ALA A 207 35.73 -16.11 18.25
CA ALA A 207 34.89 -17.17 18.81
C ALA A 207 35.20 -18.51 18.12
N LYS A 208 35.34 -19.59 18.89
CA LYS A 208 35.60 -20.93 18.34
C LYS A 208 34.54 -21.36 17.31
N ALA A 209 33.28 -20.97 17.52
CA ALA A 209 32.17 -21.24 16.60
C ALA A 209 32.35 -20.59 15.21
N ASP A 210 33.06 -19.46 15.12
CA ASP A 210 33.31 -18.75 13.85
C ASP A 210 34.68 -19.11 13.23
N PHE A 211 35.47 -19.97 13.88
CA PHE A 211 36.81 -20.32 13.43
C PHE A 211 36.83 -21.06 12.09
N GLU A 212 35.82 -21.86 11.77
CA GLU A 212 35.74 -22.53 10.46
C GLU A 212 35.66 -21.53 9.28
N LYS A 213 35.01 -20.38 9.47
CA LYS A 213 35.00 -19.30 8.47
C LYS A 213 36.38 -18.67 8.31
N TYR A 214 37.09 -18.48 9.42
CA TYR A 214 38.47 -17.97 9.40
C TYR A 214 39.42 -18.94 8.66
N LYS A 215 39.25 -20.24 8.87
CA LYS A 215 40.00 -21.30 8.17
C LYS A 215 39.71 -21.36 6.66
N ALA A 216 38.47 -21.12 6.25
CA ALA A 216 38.06 -21.17 4.84
C ALA A 216 38.86 -20.22 3.93
N TYR A 217 39.39 -19.10 4.45
CA TYR A 217 40.31 -18.24 3.71
C TYR A 217 41.59 -18.98 3.30
N TYR A 218 42.23 -19.66 4.24
CA TYR A 218 43.48 -20.38 3.99
C TYR A 218 43.28 -21.59 3.07
N ASP A 219 42.14 -22.29 3.19
CA ASP A 219 41.79 -23.39 2.30
C ASP A 219 41.60 -22.91 0.84
N LYS A 220 40.96 -21.75 0.62
CA LYS A 220 40.82 -21.14 -0.71
C LYS A 220 42.16 -20.72 -1.30
N VAL A 221 43.01 -20.09 -0.50
CA VAL A 221 44.32 -19.58 -0.92
C VAL A 221 45.30 -20.73 -1.23
N LYS A 222 45.19 -21.86 -0.54
CA LYS A 222 46.03 -23.06 -0.75
C LYS A 222 45.76 -23.76 -2.08
N ASN A 223 44.56 -23.63 -2.63
CA ASN A 223 44.13 -24.19 -3.91
C ASN A 223 44.17 -23.18 -5.07
N PHE A 224 44.91 -22.07 -4.91
CA PHE A 224 45.01 -21.00 -5.91
C PHE A 224 45.85 -21.43 -7.13
N ASP A 225 45.19 -21.59 -8.28
CA ASP A 225 45.80 -21.81 -9.59
C ASP A 225 45.71 -20.54 -10.45
N PRO A 226 46.82 -19.81 -10.71
CA PRO A 226 46.81 -18.57 -11.47
C PRO A 226 46.22 -18.67 -12.88
N GLU A 227 46.24 -19.83 -13.52
CA GLU A 227 45.75 -20.00 -14.90
C GLU A 227 44.22 -19.91 -15.03
N GLN A 228 43.51 -20.05 -13.91
CA GLN A 228 42.04 -20.02 -13.84
C GLN A 228 41.47 -18.63 -13.51
N TYR A 229 42.30 -17.59 -13.46
CA TYR A 229 41.89 -16.24 -13.07
C TYR A 229 42.44 -15.17 -14.01
N TYR A 230 41.70 -14.06 -14.15
CA TYR A 230 42.22 -12.83 -14.74
C TYR A 230 42.75 -11.88 -13.66
N THR A 231 43.76 -11.10 -14.01
CA THR A 231 44.28 -10.00 -13.19
C THR A 231 43.40 -8.76 -13.32
N ASN A 232 43.51 -7.87 -12.33
CA ASN A 232 42.85 -6.56 -12.39
C ASN A 232 43.17 -5.74 -13.64
N THR A 233 44.40 -5.84 -14.16
CA THR A 233 44.81 -5.11 -15.37
C THR A 233 44.09 -5.67 -16.60
N GLU A 234 44.06 -6.99 -16.76
CA GLU A 234 43.38 -7.66 -17.87
C GLU A 234 41.88 -7.35 -17.85
N VAL A 235 41.23 -7.41 -16.68
CA VAL A 235 39.80 -7.06 -16.57
C VAL A 235 39.53 -5.59 -16.95
N LYS A 236 40.39 -4.65 -16.55
CA LYS A 236 40.25 -3.24 -16.94
C LYS A 236 40.36 -3.04 -18.44
N GLU A 237 41.32 -3.71 -19.09
CA GLU A 237 41.50 -3.67 -20.54
C GLU A 237 40.34 -4.32 -21.29
N MET A 238 39.88 -5.50 -20.84
CA MET A 238 38.77 -6.24 -21.46
C MET A 238 37.46 -5.45 -21.52
N PHE A 239 37.18 -4.65 -20.49
CA PHE A 239 35.94 -3.87 -20.38
C PHE A 239 36.13 -2.37 -20.64
N GLY A 240 37.36 -1.88 -20.80
CA GLY A 240 37.65 -0.45 -21.02
C GLY A 240 37.28 0.45 -19.84
N ILE A 241 37.40 -0.04 -18.60
CA ILE A 241 36.95 0.66 -17.38
C ILE A 241 38.12 1.00 -16.45
N MET A 242 37.98 2.10 -15.69
CA MET A 242 38.99 2.50 -14.71
C MET A 242 38.83 1.81 -13.35
N ASN A 243 37.59 1.50 -12.95
CA ASN A 243 37.23 0.92 -11.65
C ASN A 243 36.57 -0.46 -11.83
N THR A 244 37.03 -1.45 -11.08
CA THR A 244 36.59 -2.85 -11.09
C THR A 244 35.80 -3.27 -9.85
N ASP A 245 35.49 -2.37 -8.91
CA ASP A 245 34.89 -2.70 -7.61
C ASP A 245 33.59 -3.52 -7.75
N ARG A 246 32.70 -3.12 -8.66
CA ARG A 246 31.44 -3.84 -8.92
C ARG A 246 31.64 -5.21 -9.58
N ILE A 247 32.67 -5.33 -10.41
CA ILE A 247 33.04 -6.63 -11.01
C ILE A 247 33.68 -7.51 -9.94
N ALA A 248 34.46 -6.94 -9.03
CA ALA A 248 35.12 -7.66 -7.95
C ALA A 248 34.09 -8.30 -7.02
N GLU A 249 33.02 -7.59 -6.69
CA GLU A 249 31.88 -8.11 -5.94
C GLU A 249 31.16 -9.24 -6.70
N TYR A 250 30.88 -9.06 -8.00
CA TYR A 250 30.18 -10.06 -8.81
C TYR A 250 31.01 -11.35 -9.04
N ALA A 251 32.28 -11.19 -9.36
CA ALA A 251 33.21 -12.26 -9.69
C ALA A 251 33.81 -12.94 -8.45
N ASN A 252 33.43 -12.53 -7.23
CA ASN A 252 34.05 -12.97 -5.97
C ASN A 252 35.58 -12.83 -6.02
N ALA A 253 36.06 -11.69 -6.49
CA ALA A 253 37.49 -11.45 -6.64
C ALA A 253 38.18 -11.47 -5.27
N PHE A 254 39.39 -12.03 -5.22
CA PHE A 254 40.19 -12.10 -4.01
C PHE A 254 41.62 -11.63 -4.29
N LYS A 255 42.31 -11.24 -3.22
CA LYS A 255 43.66 -10.70 -3.31
C LYS A 255 44.68 -11.79 -3.00
N VAL A 256 45.65 -11.95 -3.90
CA VAL A 256 46.85 -12.77 -3.66
C VAL A 256 48.07 -11.88 -3.84
N LYS A 257 48.90 -11.76 -2.80
CA LYS A 257 50.12 -10.91 -2.81
C LYS A 257 49.84 -9.47 -3.29
N ASN A 258 48.79 -8.83 -2.76
CA ASN A 258 48.31 -7.49 -3.15
C ASN A 258 47.84 -7.32 -4.60
N LYS A 259 47.72 -8.39 -5.39
CA LYS A 259 47.10 -8.36 -6.71
C LYS A 259 45.69 -8.95 -6.63
N LEU A 260 44.74 -8.28 -7.26
CA LEU A 260 43.33 -8.70 -7.30
C LEU A 260 43.13 -9.64 -8.49
N TYR A 261 42.55 -10.81 -8.23
CA TYR A 261 42.27 -11.85 -9.22
C TYR A 261 40.77 -12.11 -9.30
N PHE A 262 40.29 -12.32 -10.52
CA PHE A 262 38.87 -12.51 -10.86
C PHE A 262 38.70 -13.87 -11.51
N ASP A 263 37.66 -14.61 -11.11
CA ASP A 263 37.36 -15.92 -11.70
C ASP A 263 37.17 -15.79 -13.22
N LYS A 264 37.98 -16.50 -13.99
CA LYS A 264 38.03 -16.40 -15.46
C LYS A 264 36.67 -16.71 -16.08
N LYS A 265 36.01 -17.77 -15.61
CA LYS A 265 34.71 -18.21 -16.11
C LYS A 265 33.64 -17.14 -15.91
N LYS A 266 33.61 -16.50 -14.73
CA LYS A 266 32.65 -15.42 -14.45
C LYS A 266 32.91 -14.16 -15.26
N ILE A 267 34.18 -13.83 -15.52
CA ILE A 267 34.54 -12.69 -16.36
C ILE A 267 34.17 -12.96 -17.83
N ASP A 268 34.42 -14.16 -18.32
CA ASP A 268 34.04 -14.57 -19.68
C ASP A 268 32.51 -14.53 -19.85
N GLU A 269 31.76 -14.99 -18.84
CA GLU A 269 30.28 -14.85 -18.80
C GLU A 269 29.84 -13.38 -18.86
N LEU A 270 30.49 -12.47 -18.11
CA LEU A 270 30.19 -11.03 -18.17
C LEU A 270 30.48 -10.43 -19.55
N LYS A 271 31.56 -10.88 -20.20
CA LYS A 271 31.92 -10.42 -21.55
C LYS A 271 30.92 -10.91 -22.58
N TYR A 272 30.53 -12.18 -22.51
CA TYR A 272 29.49 -12.76 -23.35
C TYR A 272 28.18 -11.97 -23.25
N VAL A 273 27.74 -11.64 -22.03
CA VAL A 273 26.54 -10.82 -21.82
C VAL A 273 26.72 -9.42 -22.42
N GLN A 274 27.89 -8.79 -22.29
CA GLN A 274 28.16 -7.47 -22.88
C GLN A 274 27.97 -7.48 -24.41
N GLU A 275 28.49 -8.51 -25.07
CA GLU A 275 28.52 -8.60 -26.53
C GLU A 275 27.19 -9.05 -27.12
N ASN A 276 26.45 -9.90 -26.40
CA ASN A 276 25.24 -10.55 -26.88
C ASN A 276 23.95 -9.93 -26.34
N THR A 277 24.02 -8.82 -25.61
CA THR A 277 22.84 -8.10 -25.17
C THR A 277 22.77 -6.68 -25.72
N ILE A 278 21.56 -6.12 -25.72
CA ILE A 278 21.24 -4.75 -26.07
C ILE A 278 20.50 -4.10 -24.89
N THR A 279 20.73 -2.81 -24.67
CA THR A 279 20.07 -2.11 -23.57
C THR A 279 18.62 -1.79 -23.93
N ASN A 280 17.78 -1.67 -22.90
CA ASN A 280 16.41 -1.23 -23.08
C ASN A 280 16.29 0.18 -23.68
N SER A 281 17.27 1.07 -23.43
CA SER A 281 17.26 2.43 -23.98
C SER A 281 17.50 2.42 -25.49
N GLU A 282 18.48 1.63 -25.96
CA GLU A 282 18.76 1.45 -27.39
C GLU A 282 17.57 0.81 -28.12
N LEU A 283 16.89 -0.16 -27.50
CA LEU A 283 15.67 -0.73 -28.06
C LEU A 283 14.52 0.27 -28.14
N MET A 284 14.37 1.14 -27.13
CA MET A 284 13.36 2.18 -27.12
C MET A 284 13.61 3.22 -28.23
N GLU A 285 14.87 3.59 -28.45
CA GLU A 285 15.27 4.52 -29.50
C GLU A 285 15.11 3.90 -30.89
N LYS A 286 15.63 2.68 -31.10
CA LYS A 286 15.57 1.96 -32.38
C LYS A 286 14.13 1.80 -32.90
N TYR A 287 13.19 1.51 -32.01
CA TYR A 287 11.80 1.22 -32.38
C TYR A 287 10.80 2.32 -31.98
N ASN A 288 11.28 3.45 -31.46
CA ASN A 288 10.46 4.57 -30.96
C ASN A 288 9.31 4.14 -30.02
N ILE A 289 9.63 3.28 -29.05
CA ILE A 289 8.66 2.70 -28.10
C ILE A 289 8.94 3.12 -26.66
N SER A 290 7.88 3.34 -25.87
CA SER A 290 8.03 3.66 -24.45
C SER A 290 8.57 2.45 -23.65
N SER A 291 9.26 2.72 -22.53
CA SER A 291 9.76 1.66 -21.62
C SER A 291 8.65 0.73 -21.11
N LYS A 292 7.45 1.29 -20.85
CA LYS A 292 6.28 0.52 -20.40
C LYS A 292 5.77 -0.40 -21.50
N SER A 293 5.71 0.09 -22.74
CA SER A 293 5.29 -0.68 -23.92
C SER A 293 6.25 -1.83 -24.19
N LEU A 294 7.57 -1.56 -24.14
CA LEU A 294 8.60 -2.57 -24.35
C LEU A 294 8.53 -3.70 -23.31
N LYS A 295 8.36 -3.37 -22.02
CA LYS A 295 8.20 -4.40 -20.97
C LYS A 295 6.98 -5.28 -21.18
N ASN A 296 5.84 -4.69 -21.56
CA ASN A 296 4.62 -5.44 -21.85
C ASN A 296 4.80 -6.34 -23.07
N LEU A 297 5.49 -5.84 -24.10
CA LEU A 297 5.81 -6.58 -25.31
C LEU A 297 6.68 -7.80 -25.01
N MET A 298 7.77 -7.62 -24.26
CA MET A 298 8.65 -8.71 -23.87
C MET A 298 7.91 -9.77 -23.04
N LYS A 299 7.04 -9.35 -22.12
CA LYS A 299 6.19 -10.28 -21.35
C LYS A 299 5.25 -11.09 -22.26
N LYS A 300 4.68 -10.46 -23.29
CA LYS A 300 3.78 -11.13 -24.26
C LYS A 300 4.53 -12.15 -25.13
N LEU A 301 5.74 -11.81 -25.55
CA LEU A 301 6.57 -12.66 -26.42
C LEU A 301 7.38 -13.72 -25.65
N GLY A 302 7.29 -13.75 -24.31
CA GLY A 302 8.07 -14.68 -23.48
C GLY A 302 9.58 -14.42 -23.49
N ILE A 303 10.00 -13.19 -23.81
CA ILE A 303 11.41 -12.80 -23.92
C ILE A 303 11.99 -12.63 -22.52
N LYS A 304 13.08 -13.37 -22.24
CA LYS A 304 13.83 -13.25 -21.00
C LYS A 304 14.73 -12.02 -21.04
N TYR A 305 14.95 -11.40 -19.89
CA TYR A 305 15.81 -10.23 -19.78
C TYR A 305 16.55 -10.22 -18.45
N ILE A 306 17.67 -9.50 -18.42
CA ILE A 306 18.48 -9.30 -17.22
C ILE A 306 17.98 -8.02 -16.54
N PRO A 307 17.53 -8.09 -15.27
CA PRO A 307 17.03 -6.93 -14.53
C PRO A 307 18.10 -5.86 -14.29
N LYS A 308 17.63 -4.66 -13.94
CA LYS A 308 18.51 -3.58 -13.45
C LYS A 308 19.23 -4.01 -12.18
N ASN A 309 20.44 -3.50 -11.97
CA ASN A 309 21.34 -3.83 -10.85
C ASN A 309 21.85 -5.29 -10.82
N THR A 310 21.53 -6.13 -11.81
CA THR A 310 22.05 -7.51 -11.87
C THR A 310 23.40 -7.56 -12.60
N TYR A 311 23.63 -6.67 -13.55
CA TYR A 311 24.86 -6.61 -14.34
C TYR A 311 25.80 -5.50 -13.82
N PRO A 312 27.08 -5.78 -13.54
CA PRO A 312 27.95 -4.87 -12.78
C PRO A 312 28.42 -3.63 -13.57
N LEU A 313 28.41 -3.67 -14.90
CA LEU A 313 28.94 -2.57 -15.75
C LEU A 313 27.91 -1.49 -16.07
N ILE A 314 26.63 -1.82 -16.20
CA ILE A 314 25.58 -0.87 -16.59
C ILE A 314 24.32 -1.04 -15.77
N ASN A 315 23.76 0.07 -15.29
CA ASN A 315 22.48 0.08 -14.59
C ASN A 315 21.30 0.19 -15.57
N ALA A 316 21.19 -0.79 -16.45
CA ALA A 316 20.14 -0.89 -17.46
C ALA A 316 19.54 -2.30 -17.48
N MET A 317 18.34 -2.41 -18.05
CA MET A 317 17.76 -3.70 -18.36
C MET A 317 18.37 -4.19 -19.68
N LEU A 318 18.87 -5.43 -19.71
CA LEU A 318 19.52 -5.99 -20.89
C LEU A 318 18.66 -7.11 -21.51
N VAL A 319 18.59 -7.11 -22.84
CA VAL A 319 17.85 -8.10 -23.63
C VAL A 319 18.83 -8.79 -24.56
N TYR A 320 18.73 -10.12 -24.72
CA TYR A 320 19.61 -10.83 -25.64
C TYR A 320 19.31 -10.47 -27.10
N LYS A 321 20.36 -10.25 -27.89
CA LYS A 321 20.26 -9.87 -29.30
C LYS A 321 19.53 -10.91 -30.15
N GLU A 322 19.62 -12.19 -29.79
CA GLU A 322 18.91 -13.30 -30.46
C GLU A 322 17.37 -13.16 -30.41
N ASP A 323 16.84 -12.46 -29.39
CA ASP A 323 15.41 -12.25 -29.22
C ASP A 323 14.92 -10.95 -29.90
N VAL A 324 15.82 -10.09 -30.36
CA VAL A 324 15.48 -8.83 -31.05
C VAL A 324 14.69 -9.04 -32.34
N PRO A 325 15.01 -10.03 -33.22
CA PRO A 325 14.19 -10.33 -34.39
C PRO A 325 12.73 -10.69 -34.06
N LYS A 326 12.45 -11.29 -32.89
CA LYS A 326 11.08 -11.58 -32.45
C LYS A 326 10.30 -10.29 -32.16
N ILE A 327 10.97 -9.31 -31.55
CA ILE A 327 10.42 -7.98 -31.30
C ILE A 327 10.14 -7.29 -32.63
N GLU A 328 11.08 -7.33 -33.56
CA GLU A 328 10.99 -6.69 -34.87
C GLU A 328 9.86 -7.27 -35.73
N ASN A 329 9.77 -8.60 -35.83
CA ASN A 329 8.69 -9.27 -36.56
C ASN A 329 7.31 -8.89 -36.01
N TYR A 330 7.16 -8.88 -34.69
CA TYR A 330 5.88 -8.51 -34.07
C TYR A 330 5.51 -7.03 -34.29
N LEU A 331 6.49 -6.13 -34.24
CA LEU A 331 6.25 -4.71 -34.53
C LEU A 331 5.87 -4.50 -36.01
N ASN A 332 6.51 -5.23 -36.93
CA ASN A 332 6.17 -5.22 -38.34
C ASN A 332 4.75 -5.74 -38.60
N GLU A 333 4.34 -6.82 -37.92
CA GLU A 333 2.96 -7.32 -37.99
C GLU A 333 1.94 -6.29 -37.46
N ILE A 334 2.22 -5.64 -36.34
CA ILE A 334 1.37 -4.54 -35.85
C ILE A 334 1.30 -3.41 -36.86
N HIS A 335 2.42 -3.02 -37.45
CA HIS A 335 2.45 -1.94 -38.42
C HIS A 335 1.63 -2.28 -39.67
N GLN A 336 1.69 -3.53 -40.14
CA GLN A 336 0.82 -4.02 -41.21
C GLN A 336 -0.68 -3.99 -40.82
N LEU A 337 -1.02 -4.32 -39.57
CA LEU A 337 -2.38 -4.26 -39.06
C LEU A 337 -2.89 -2.82 -38.85
N GLU A 338 -2.00 -1.87 -38.57
CA GLU A 338 -2.31 -0.44 -38.42
C GLU A 338 -2.50 0.24 -39.79
N ASN A 339 -1.77 -0.21 -40.81
CA ASN A 339 -1.86 0.31 -42.19
C ASN A 339 -2.91 -0.41 -43.05
N ALA A 340 -3.66 -1.37 -42.49
CA ALA A 340 -4.73 -2.06 -43.21
C ALA A 340 -5.82 -1.05 -43.65
N SER A 341 -6.16 -1.06 -44.94
CA SER A 341 -7.08 -0.07 -45.54
C SER A 341 -8.53 -0.29 -45.10
N THR A 342 -8.92 -1.54 -44.80
CA THR A 342 -10.25 -1.90 -44.32
C THR A 342 -10.20 -2.88 -43.14
N ASP A 343 -11.28 -2.94 -42.35
CA ASP A 343 -11.45 -3.94 -41.28
C ASP A 343 -11.41 -5.39 -41.82
N TYR A 344 -11.73 -5.59 -43.10
CA TYR A 344 -11.63 -6.89 -43.77
C TYR A 344 -10.18 -7.25 -44.11
N ASP A 345 -9.38 -6.31 -44.62
CA ASP A 345 -7.96 -6.56 -44.88
C ASP A 345 -7.23 -6.92 -43.58
N ARG A 346 -7.57 -6.22 -42.50
CA ARG A 346 -7.07 -6.52 -41.16
C ARG A 346 -7.44 -7.94 -40.72
N PHE A 347 -8.67 -8.37 -40.99
CA PHE A 347 -9.16 -9.71 -40.66
C PHE A 347 -8.40 -10.78 -41.45
N GLN A 348 -8.17 -10.57 -42.74
CA GLN A 348 -7.39 -11.48 -43.57
C GLN A 348 -5.95 -11.61 -43.08
N LEU A 349 -5.32 -10.50 -42.68
CA LEU A 349 -3.96 -10.50 -42.15
C LEU A 349 -3.84 -11.29 -40.83
N GLU A 350 -4.81 -11.16 -39.91
CA GLU A 350 -4.81 -11.93 -38.65
C GLU A 350 -5.17 -13.41 -38.86
N THR A 351 -5.90 -13.75 -39.92
CA THR A 351 -6.37 -15.13 -40.16
C THR A 351 -5.57 -15.91 -41.20
N LYS A 352 -4.59 -15.29 -41.89
CA LYS A 352 -3.79 -15.89 -42.97
C LYS A 352 -3.11 -17.23 -42.61
N HIS A 353 -2.78 -17.42 -41.34
CA HIS A 353 -2.09 -18.63 -40.85
C HIS A 353 -3.05 -19.77 -40.50
N ILE A 354 -4.36 -19.53 -40.50
CA ILE A 354 -5.38 -20.52 -40.13
C ILE A 354 -5.83 -21.23 -41.40
N GLN A 355 -5.58 -22.54 -41.46
CA GLN A 355 -5.95 -23.39 -42.59
C GLN A 355 -7.07 -24.37 -42.21
N PRO A 356 -8.03 -24.63 -43.11
CA PRO A 356 -9.05 -25.65 -42.88
C PRO A 356 -8.46 -27.06 -42.96
N THR A 357 -9.03 -27.99 -42.20
CA THR A 357 -8.63 -29.41 -42.23
C THR A 357 -9.23 -30.15 -43.43
N ALA A 358 -10.39 -29.71 -43.92
CA ALA A 358 -11.04 -30.26 -45.12
C ALA A 358 -11.15 -29.24 -46.27
N LYS A 359 -11.44 -29.74 -47.48
CA LYS A 359 -11.73 -28.87 -48.64
C LYS A 359 -13.14 -28.27 -48.49
N ILE A 360 -13.20 -27.03 -48.00
CA ILE A 360 -14.45 -26.30 -47.71
C ILE A 360 -14.56 -24.94 -48.43
N PRO A 361 -14.30 -24.88 -49.76
CA PRO A 361 -14.24 -23.60 -50.48
C PRO A 361 -15.54 -22.79 -50.43
N LYS A 362 -16.71 -23.44 -50.37
CA LYS A 362 -18.00 -22.72 -50.31
C LYS A 362 -18.22 -22.06 -48.95
N THR A 363 -17.76 -22.71 -47.88
CA THR A 363 -17.83 -22.16 -46.52
C THR A 363 -16.93 -20.94 -46.39
N LEU A 364 -15.69 -21.00 -46.90
CA LEU A 364 -14.76 -19.87 -46.85
C LEU A 364 -15.32 -18.66 -47.63
N ASP A 365 -15.78 -18.87 -48.87
CA ASP A 365 -16.43 -17.83 -49.68
C ASP A 365 -17.67 -17.23 -48.99
N ALA A 366 -18.52 -18.08 -48.40
CA ALA A 366 -19.69 -17.60 -47.65
C ALA A 366 -19.29 -16.80 -46.41
N PHE A 367 -18.21 -17.19 -45.72
CA PHE A 367 -17.71 -16.51 -44.52
C PHE A 367 -17.13 -15.14 -44.89
N ASP A 368 -16.32 -15.05 -45.95
CA ASP A 368 -15.78 -13.79 -46.46
C ASP A 368 -16.90 -12.81 -46.83
N LYS A 369 -17.90 -13.27 -47.61
CA LYS A 369 -19.06 -12.45 -47.98
C LYS A 369 -19.87 -12.03 -46.77
N PHE A 370 -20.01 -12.90 -45.77
CA PHE A 370 -20.67 -12.57 -44.51
C PHE A 370 -19.91 -11.48 -43.74
N ILE A 371 -18.59 -11.60 -43.59
CA ILE A 371 -17.78 -10.60 -42.88
C ILE A 371 -17.86 -9.24 -43.57
N ILE A 372 -17.69 -9.19 -44.89
CA ILE A 372 -17.78 -7.95 -45.67
C ILE A 372 -19.15 -7.30 -45.44
N GLN A 373 -20.23 -8.08 -45.48
CA GLN A 373 -21.57 -7.54 -45.16
C GLN A 373 -21.66 -7.08 -43.70
N ARG A 374 -21.13 -7.87 -42.76
CA ARG A 374 -21.22 -7.62 -41.33
C ARG A 374 -20.49 -6.34 -40.90
N PHE A 375 -19.33 -6.07 -41.49
CA PHE A 375 -18.59 -4.82 -41.25
C PHE A 375 -19.27 -3.60 -41.88
N LYS A 376 -19.92 -3.74 -43.05
CA LYS A 376 -20.78 -2.68 -43.61
C LYS A 376 -21.95 -2.34 -42.70
N ASP A 377 -22.60 -3.36 -42.13
CA ASP A 377 -23.78 -3.19 -41.29
C ASP A 377 -23.45 -2.72 -39.86
N ASN A 378 -22.20 -2.91 -39.38
CA ASN A 378 -21.87 -2.75 -37.96
C ASN A 378 -20.37 -2.41 -37.71
N GLN A 379 -20.01 -1.13 -37.73
CA GLN A 379 -18.64 -0.62 -37.62
C GLN A 379 -18.08 -0.57 -36.18
N THR A 380 -18.22 -1.64 -35.39
CA THR A 380 -17.67 -1.65 -34.01
C THR A 380 -16.46 -2.57 -33.89
N LYS A 381 -15.39 -2.09 -33.25
CA LYS A 381 -14.14 -2.83 -33.00
C LYS A 381 -14.35 -4.21 -32.34
N TYR A 382 -15.43 -4.39 -31.59
CA TYR A 382 -15.77 -5.65 -30.94
C TYR A 382 -16.24 -6.74 -31.92
N VAL A 383 -16.88 -6.39 -33.03
CA VAL A 383 -17.36 -7.36 -34.03
C VAL A 383 -16.17 -8.06 -34.68
N TYR A 384 -15.13 -7.28 -35.01
CA TYR A 384 -13.86 -7.78 -35.55
C TYR A 384 -13.25 -8.91 -34.71
N THR A 385 -12.94 -8.64 -33.44
CA THR A 385 -12.27 -9.62 -32.56
C THR A 385 -13.11 -10.89 -32.39
N ASN A 386 -14.43 -10.74 -32.32
CA ASN A 386 -15.33 -11.89 -32.21
C ASN A 386 -15.33 -12.74 -33.48
N LEU A 387 -15.29 -12.13 -34.67
CA LEU A 387 -15.23 -12.85 -35.94
C LEU A 387 -13.89 -13.58 -36.11
N VAL A 388 -12.76 -12.97 -35.72
CA VAL A 388 -11.45 -13.65 -35.71
C VAL A 388 -11.49 -14.89 -34.81
N ASN A 389 -12.05 -14.76 -33.60
CA ASN A 389 -12.20 -15.89 -32.67
C ASN A 389 -13.09 -17.01 -33.23
N VAL A 390 -14.19 -16.66 -33.90
CA VAL A 390 -15.03 -17.66 -34.57
C VAL A 390 -14.22 -18.36 -35.65
N TYR A 391 -13.53 -17.61 -36.51
CA TYR A 391 -12.76 -18.17 -37.60
C TYR A 391 -11.65 -19.10 -37.10
N SER A 392 -10.86 -18.67 -36.11
CA SER A 392 -9.74 -19.44 -35.56
C SER A 392 -10.16 -20.74 -34.87
N VAL A 393 -11.37 -20.79 -34.30
CA VAL A 393 -11.87 -21.99 -33.62
C VAL A 393 -12.59 -22.92 -34.58
N ILE A 394 -13.42 -22.38 -35.47
CA ILE A 394 -14.32 -23.17 -36.30
C ILE A 394 -13.59 -23.72 -37.53
N ILE A 395 -12.86 -22.89 -38.28
CA ILE A 395 -12.29 -23.30 -39.57
C ILE A 395 -11.39 -24.54 -39.47
N PRO A 396 -10.49 -24.67 -38.47
CA PRO A 396 -9.68 -25.88 -38.31
C PRO A 396 -10.49 -27.13 -37.95
N LYS A 397 -11.71 -26.98 -37.41
CA LYS A 397 -12.58 -28.08 -36.96
C LYS A 397 -13.61 -28.53 -38.01
N LEU A 398 -13.65 -27.88 -39.17
CA LEU A 398 -14.60 -28.22 -40.21
C LEU A 398 -14.09 -29.39 -41.07
N GLU A 399 -14.82 -30.49 -41.03
CA GLU A 399 -14.58 -31.71 -41.81
C GLU A 399 -15.31 -31.70 -43.17
N LYS A 400 -16.33 -30.84 -43.30
CA LYS A 400 -17.16 -30.70 -44.50
C LYS A 400 -17.69 -29.27 -44.62
N GLU A 401 -18.36 -28.95 -45.73
CA GLU A 401 -18.98 -27.63 -45.88
C GLU A 401 -20.01 -27.36 -44.77
N ILE A 402 -20.02 -26.17 -44.17
CA ILE A 402 -20.90 -25.82 -43.04
C ILE A 402 -22.38 -26.05 -43.37
N MET A 403 -22.75 -25.92 -44.64
CA MET A 403 -24.09 -26.15 -45.17
C MET A 403 -24.54 -27.61 -45.03
N ASN A 404 -23.60 -28.56 -44.95
CA ASN A 404 -23.86 -30.00 -44.88
C ASN A 404 -23.90 -30.54 -43.43
N TYR A 405 -23.62 -29.71 -42.43
CA TYR A 405 -23.74 -30.08 -41.02
C TYR A 405 -25.21 -30.20 -40.60
N ASN A 406 -25.52 -31.15 -39.70
CA ASN A 406 -26.81 -31.22 -39.01
C ASN A 406 -26.84 -30.31 -37.77
N THR A 407 -27.96 -30.25 -37.05
CA THR A 407 -28.11 -29.32 -35.92
C THR A 407 -27.21 -29.71 -34.74
N GLU A 408 -27.09 -31.01 -34.44
CA GLU A 408 -26.29 -31.54 -33.33
C GLU A 408 -24.80 -31.26 -33.52
N GLU A 409 -24.27 -31.53 -34.72
CA GLU A 409 -22.86 -31.26 -35.06
C GLU A 409 -22.54 -29.75 -34.99
N LEU A 410 -23.51 -28.88 -35.31
CA LEU A 410 -23.34 -27.42 -35.17
C LEU A 410 -23.37 -26.95 -33.71
N ILE A 411 -24.08 -27.64 -32.83
CA ILE A 411 -24.08 -27.34 -31.39
C ILE A 411 -22.71 -27.64 -30.81
N GLU A 412 -22.09 -28.78 -31.16
CA GLU A 412 -20.72 -29.13 -30.74
C GLU A 412 -19.70 -28.08 -31.19
N LEU A 413 -19.80 -27.63 -32.45
CA LEU A 413 -18.99 -26.53 -32.98
C LEU A 413 -19.24 -25.21 -32.22
N MET A 414 -20.49 -24.90 -31.88
CA MET A 414 -20.84 -23.74 -31.06
C MET A 414 -20.26 -23.84 -29.65
N GLU A 415 -20.20 -25.02 -29.05
CA GLU A 415 -19.64 -25.24 -27.71
C GLU A 415 -18.13 -25.04 -27.66
N ALA A 416 -17.43 -25.37 -28.75
CA ALA A 416 -16.00 -25.14 -28.89
C ALA A 416 -15.59 -23.65 -28.84
N ILE A 417 -16.51 -22.72 -29.14
CA ILE A 417 -16.23 -21.27 -29.11
C ILE A 417 -16.29 -20.77 -27.65
N PRO A 418 -15.20 -20.26 -27.05
CA PRO A 418 -15.20 -19.94 -25.61
C PRO A 418 -16.11 -18.76 -25.23
N GLN A 419 -16.20 -17.74 -26.09
CA GLN A 419 -16.86 -16.48 -25.76
C GLN A 419 -18.30 -16.45 -26.26
N LEU A 420 -19.26 -16.11 -25.39
CA LEU A 420 -20.69 -16.04 -25.73
C LEU A 420 -21.00 -15.01 -26.83
N VAL A 421 -20.25 -13.90 -26.89
CA VAL A 421 -20.40 -12.89 -27.94
C VAL A 421 -19.88 -13.40 -29.29
N ALA A 422 -18.78 -14.16 -29.30
CA ALA A 422 -18.27 -14.82 -30.50
C ALA A 422 -19.23 -15.91 -30.99
N LYS A 423 -19.79 -16.73 -30.08
CA LYS A 423 -20.88 -17.67 -30.43
C LYS A 423 -22.01 -16.96 -31.18
N ARG A 424 -22.35 -15.72 -30.78
CA ARG A 424 -23.43 -14.94 -31.40
C ARG A 424 -23.10 -14.50 -32.82
N GLU A 425 -21.86 -14.12 -33.09
CA GLU A 425 -21.43 -13.83 -34.45
C GLU A 425 -21.45 -15.11 -35.31
N PHE A 426 -21.08 -16.26 -34.76
CA PHE A 426 -21.22 -17.54 -35.45
C PHE A 426 -22.69 -17.88 -35.75
N SER A 427 -23.62 -17.64 -34.81
CA SER A 427 -25.04 -17.88 -35.07
C SER A 427 -25.60 -16.95 -36.15
N PHE A 428 -25.10 -15.71 -36.26
CA PHE A 428 -25.41 -14.83 -37.38
C PHE A 428 -24.85 -15.35 -38.71
N PHE A 429 -23.64 -15.90 -38.71
CA PHE A 429 -23.08 -16.55 -39.90
C PHE A 429 -23.92 -17.76 -40.33
N LEU A 430 -24.30 -18.64 -39.41
CA LEU A 430 -25.18 -19.78 -39.73
C LEU A 430 -26.54 -19.33 -40.30
N GLN A 431 -27.09 -18.23 -39.78
CA GLN A 431 -28.32 -17.64 -40.30
C GLN A 431 -28.12 -16.97 -41.66
N TYR A 432 -26.95 -16.36 -41.91
CA TYR A 432 -26.58 -15.85 -43.22
C TYR A 432 -26.54 -16.98 -44.25
N CYS A 433 -25.89 -18.10 -43.92
CA CYS A 433 -25.78 -19.26 -44.77
C CYS A 433 -27.15 -19.85 -45.10
N LYS A 434 -27.99 -20.05 -44.08
CA LYS A 434 -29.35 -20.57 -44.26
C LYS A 434 -30.24 -19.72 -45.17
N LYS A 435 -30.04 -18.40 -45.20
CA LYS A 435 -30.82 -17.49 -46.05
C LYS A 435 -30.41 -17.53 -47.52
N ARG A 436 -29.19 -18.01 -47.84
CA ARG A 436 -28.57 -17.86 -49.17
C ARG A 436 -28.17 -19.18 -49.80
N TYR A 437 -28.03 -20.22 -49.02
CA TYR A 437 -27.61 -21.54 -49.47
C TYR A 437 -28.58 -22.59 -48.94
N LEU A 438 -28.63 -23.73 -49.64
CA LEU A 438 -29.37 -24.90 -49.16
C LEU A 438 -28.59 -25.54 -48.01
N THR A 439 -29.18 -25.58 -46.81
CA THR A 439 -28.53 -26.10 -45.59
C THR A 439 -29.25 -27.33 -45.05
N LYS A 440 -28.50 -28.33 -44.57
CA LYS A 440 -29.05 -29.54 -43.93
C LYS A 440 -29.64 -29.23 -42.55
N TYR A 441 -29.01 -28.33 -41.80
CA TYR A 441 -29.55 -27.85 -40.54
C TYR A 441 -30.80 -26.97 -40.75
N LYS A 442 -31.86 -27.24 -39.97
CA LYS A 442 -33.18 -26.60 -40.12
C LYS A 442 -33.50 -25.61 -39.02
N ASP A 443 -32.73 -25.56 -37.95
CA ASP A 443 -33.06 -24.73 -36.78
C ASP A 443 -32.60 -23.27 -36.93
N ARG A 444 -33.12 -22.41 -36.06
CA ARG A 444 -32.58 -21.06 -35.85
C ARG A 444 -31.78 -21.07 -34.56
N PHE A 445 -30.47 -20.93 -34.67
CA PHE A 445 -29.59 -20.82 -33.52
C PHE A 445 -29.80 -19.48 -32.81
N LYS A 446 -30.50 -19.52 -31.68
CA LYS A 446 -30.56 -18.42 -30.72
C LYS A 446 -29.72 -18.83 -29.52
N ILE A 447 -28.74 -18.03 -29.18
CA ILE A 447 -27.99 -18.22 -27.94
C ILE A 447 -28.87 -17.71 -26.83
N GLU A 448 -29.27 -18.61 -25.94
CA GLU A 448 -29.72 -18.22 -24.62
C GLU A 448 -28.54 -17.52 -23.94
N THR A 449 -28.60 -16.20 -23.87
CA THR A 449 -27.77 -15.49 -22.90
C THR A 449 -28.20 -16.01 -21.55
N ASN A 450 -27.43 -16.93 -20.98
CA ASN A 450 -27.59 -17.33 -19.59
C ASN A 450 -27.81 -16.05 -18.79
N THR A 451 -29.02 -15.88 -18.28
CA THR A 451 -29.45 -14.83 -17.37
C THR A 451 -28.84 -15.06 -15.98
N LEU A 452 -27.61 -15.60 -15.92
CA LEU A 452 -26.77 -15.63 -14.71
C LEU A 452 -26.38 -14.21 -14.25
N ASN A 453 -26.68 -13.18 -15.06
CA ASN A 453 -26.67 -11.78 -14.65
C ASN A 453 -28.07 -11.15 -14.76
N GLU A 454 -29.14 -11.87 -14.43
CA GLU A 454 -30.26 -11.19 -13.80
C GLU A 454 -29.80 -10.67 -12.43
N ARG A 455 -29.01 -9.59 -12.46
CA ARG A 455 -28.66 -8.86 -11.24
C ARG A 455 -29.98 -8.49 -10.59
N SER A 456 -30.21 -9.02 -9.39
CA SER A 456 -31.34 -8.62 -8.57
C SER A 456 -31.29 -7.12 -8.36
N GLY A 457 -32.45 -6.53 -8.09
CA GLY A 457 -32.50 -5.18 -7.55
C GLY A 457 -31.60 -5.07 -6.32
N TYR A 458 -31.29 -3.84 -5.93
CA TYR A 458 -30.79 -3.59 -4.58
C TYR A 458 -31.73 -4.18 -3.54
N THR A 459 -31.14 -4.74 -2.48
CA THR A 459 -31.87 -5.13 -1.29
C THR A 459 -32.53 -3.90 -0.69
N PHE A 460 -33.62 -4.13 0.03
CA PHE A 460 -34.39 -3.06 0.66
C PHE A 460 -33.52 -2.19 1.60
N GLU A 461 -32.75 -2.82 2.48
CA GLU A 461 -31.87 -2.13 3.42
C GLU A 461 -30.89 -1.19 2.71
N ARG A 462 -30.20 -1.66 1.66
CA ARG A 462 -29.26 -0.86 0.88
C ARG A 462 -29.98 0.29 0.15
N TRP A 463 -31.13 0.00 -0.44
CA TRP A 463 -31.94 1.01 -1.16
C TRP A 463 -32.45 2.09 -0.20
N TYR A 464 -32.81 1.72 1.02
CA TYR A 464 -33.30 2.62 2.07
C TYR A 464 -32.19 3.49 2.65
N GLN A 465 -31.06 2.90 3.05
CA GLN A 465 -29.90 3.64 3.55
C GLN A 465 -29.42 4.68 2.53
N PHE A 466 -29.46 4.33 1.25
CA PHE A 466 -29.09 5.28 0.20
C PHE A 466 -30.13 6.40 0.01
N ALA A 467 -31.42 6.11 0.17
CA ALA A 467 -32.46 7.15 0.17
C ALA A 467 -32.27 8.15 1.31
N LEU A 468 -31.98 7.66 2.52
CA LEU A 468 -31.67 8.52 3.67
C LEU A 468 -30.50 9.43 3.38
N LEU A 469 -29.43 8.89 2.80
CA LEU A 469 -28.26 9.68 2.42
C LEU A 469 -28.64 10.79 1.42
N LEU A 470 -29.44 10.48 0.40
CA LEU A 470 -29.81 11.41 -0.67
C LEU A 470 -30.75 12.54 -0.23
N PHE A 471 -31.69 12.26 0.66
CA PHE A 471 -32.81 13.17 0.98
C PHE A 471 -32.76 13.76 2.39
N THR A 472 -31.87 13.31 3.28
CA THR A 472 -31.80 13.82 4.67
C THR A 472 -30.51 14.60 4.98
N GLN A 473 -29.40 14.30 4.29
CA GLN A 473 -28.09 14.92 4.53
C GLN A 473 -27.89 16.19 3.69
N HIS A 474 -28.93 17.03 3.60
CA HIS A 474 -28.99 18.16 2.68
C HIS A 474 -27.83 19.15 2.84
N GLU A 475 -27.38 19.41 4.07
CA GLU A 475 -26.31 20.38 4.31
C GLU A 475 -24.94 19.88 3.86
N GLU A 476 -24.60 18.64 4.22
CA GLU A 476 -23.31 18.03 3.86
C GLU A 476 -23.19 17.88 2.33
N LEU A 477 -24.24 17.36 1.69
CA LEU A 477 -24.25 17.17 0.24
C LEU A 477 -24.27 18.50 -0.52
N LEU A 478 -24.96 19.52 0.01
CA LEU A 478 -24.95 20.85 -0.61
C LEU A 478 -23.60 21.52 -0.50
N ALA A 479 -22.92 21.45 0.65
CA ALA A 479 -21.58 22.02 0.81
C ALA A 479 -20.59 21.45 -0.23
N LYS A 480 -20.68 20.16 -0.55
CA LYS A 480 -19.85 19.52 -1.58
C LYS A 480 -20.30 19.80 -3.01
N SER A 481 -21.56 20.18 -3.22
CA SER A 481 -22.17 20.31 -4.56
C SER A 481 -22.34 21.76 -5.02
N ILE A 482 -22.36 22.72 -4.10
CA ILE A 482 -22.65 24.14 -4.42
C ILE A 482 -21.61 24.74 -5.37
N ASP A 483 -20.34 24.38 -5.22
CA ASP A 483 -19.23 24.88 -6.04
C ASP A 483 -18.65 23.78 -6.99
N ASN A 484 -19.29 22.60 -7.06
CA ASN A 484 -18.82 21.48 -7.87
C ASN A 484 -19.94 20.85 -8.71
N ARG A 485 -19.90 21.10 -10.03
CA ARG A 485 -20.86 20.56 -10.99
C ARG A 485 -20.97 19.03 -10.96
N ILE A 486 -19.85 18.30 -10.82
CA ILE A 486 -19.89 16.83 -10.86
C ILE A 486 -20.66 16.28 -9.66
N ASN A 487 -20.42 16.84 -8.48
CA ASN A 487 -21.11 16.46 -7.25
C ASN A 487 -22.61 16.77 -7.36
N ALA A 488 -22.99 17.95 -7.84
CA ALA A 488 -24.39 18.29 -8.10
C ALA A 488 -25.06 17.31 -9.09
N MET A 489 -24.39 16.99 -10.20
CA MET A 489 -24.90 16.05 -11.20
C MET A 489 -25.09 14.63 -10.63
N VAL A 490 -24.13 14.15 -9.82
CA VAL A 490 -24.23 12.82 -9.18
C VAL A 490 -25.40 12.79 -8.22
N TRP A 491 -25.58 13.83 -7.41
CA TRP A 491 -26.69 13.91 -6.46
C TRP A 491 -28.04 13.86 -7.18
N LEU A 492 -28.22 14.68 -8.22
CA LEU A 492 -29.44 14.67 -9.04
C LEU A 492 -29.65 13.30 -9.71
N TYR A 493 -28.61 12.74 -10.33
CA TYR A 493 -28.69 11.45 -11.01
C TYR A 493 -29.17 10.34 -10.06
N CYS A 494 -28.60 10.23 -8.86
CA CYS A 494 -29.01 9.23 -7.88
C CYS A 494 -30.44 9.47 -7.37
N ALA A 495 -30.79 10.73 -7.02
CA ALA A 495 -32.12 11.08 -6.53
C ALA A 495 -33.23 10.77 -7.56
N MET A 496 -32.97 10.99 -8.85
CA MET A 496 -33.95 10.73 -9.92
C MET A 496 -34.39 9.26 -10.03
N HIS A 497 -33.60 8.30 -9.56
CA HIS A 497 -33.98 6.87 -9.57
C HIS A 497 -35.01 6.50 -8.49
N TYR A 498 -35.28 7.41 -7.54
CA TYR A 498 -36.38 7.30 -6.58
C TYR A 498 -37.66 7.98 -7.10
N VAL A 499 -37.54 8.77 -8.16
CA VAL A 499 -38.64 9.54 -8.76
C VAL A 499 -39.18 8.83 -10.00
N CYS A 500 -38.29 8.28 -10.85
CA CYS A 500 -38.68 7.64 -12.09
C CYS A 500 -37.73 6.49 -12.49
N ALA A 501 -38.24 5.49 -13.22
CA ALA A 501 -37.44 4.36 -13.69
C ALA A 501 -36.85 4.59 -15.11
N TRP A 502 -36.32 5.79 -15.36
CA TRP A 502 -35.72 6.13 -16.64
C TRP A 502 -34.38 5.42 -16.80
N ARG A 503 -34.00 5.07 -18.04
CA ARG A 503 -32.65 4.52 -18.29
C ARG A 503 -31.61 5.62 -18.15
N ALA A 504 -30.36 5.24 -17.86
CA ALA A 504 -29.25 6.19 -17.75
C ALA A 504 -29.18 7.11 -18.98
N ASP A 505 -29.21 6.55 -20.20
CA ASP A 505 -29.23 7.31 -21.45
C ASP A 505 -30.43 8.26 -21.63
N ASP A 506 -31.54 7.99 -20.95
CA ASP A 506 -32.74 8.84 -20.96
C ASP A 506 -32.61 9.97 -19.92
N LEU A 507 -32.09 9.68 -18.72
CA LEU A 507 -31.75 10.69 -17.71
C LEU A 507 -30.68 11.67 -18.19
N LEU A 508 -29.65 11.19 -18.91
CA LEU A 508 -28.61 12.05 -19.48
C LEU A 508 -29.13 13.04 -20.52
N ARG A 509 -30.32 12.79 -21.08
CA ARG A 509 -31.01 13.66 -22.05
C ARG A 509 -32.23 14.36 -21.43
N MET A 510 -32.33 14.39 -20.10
CA MET A 510 -33.40 15.09 -19.41
C MET A 510 -33.39 16.57 -19.79
N PRO A 511 -34.56 17.17 -20.06
CA PRO A 511 -34.65 18.60 -20.33
C PRO A 511 -34.18 19.41 -19.12
N TYR A 512 -33.78 20.64 -19.39
CA TYR A 512 -33.35 21.59 -18.38
C TYR A 512 -34.17 22.89 -18.46
N PRO A 513 -34.47 23.51 -17.32
CA PRO A 513 -35.27 24.73 -17.29
C PRO A 513 -34.45 25.91 -17.79
N ASN A 514 -35.10 26.92 -18.38
CA ASN A 514 -34.50 28.24 -18.51
C ASN A 514 -34.64 28.96 -17.15
N LEU A 515 -33.53 29.15 -16.41
CA LEU A 515 -33.57 29.71 -15.06
C LEU A 515 -34.13 31.14 -15.03
N GLU A 516 -33.81 31.97 -16.02
CA GLU A 516 -34.29 33.35 -16.09
C GLU A 516 -35.81 33.40 -16.31
N GLU A 517 -36.35 32.58 -17.22
CA GLU A 517 -37.80 32.49 -17.44
C GLU A 517 -38.53 31.85 -16.25
N VAL A 518 -37.95 30.81 -15.67
CA VAL A 518 -38.63 29.99 -14.65
C VAL A 518 -38.56 30.62 -13.27
N LEU A 519 -37.44 31.28 -12.91
CA LEU A 519 -37.20 31.83 -11.58
C LEU A 519 -37.01 33.35 -11.57
N GLY A 520 -36.85 34.00 -12.73
CA GLY A 520 -36.47 35.41 -12.78
C GLY A 520 -35.03 35.66 -12.29
N MET A 521 -34.18 34.63 -12.31
CA MET A 521 -32.82 34.65 -11.77
C MET A 521 -31.82 34.09 -12.77
N ASN A 522 -30.67 34.73 -12.90
CA ASN A 522 -29.53 34.18 -13.63
C ASN A 522 -28.80 33.10 -12.80
N GLU A 523 -27.81 32.41 -13.40
CA GLU A 523 -27.14 31.30 -12.73
C GLU A 523 -26.35 31.69 -11.47
N GLU A 524 -25.81 32.91 -11.39
CA GLU A 524 -25.08 33.37 -10.20
C GLU A 524 -26.04 33.68 -9.05
N GLU A 525 -27.18 34.28 -9.37
CA GLU A 525 -28.26 34.55 -8.42
C GLU A 525 -28.85 33.26 -7.87
N VAL A 526 -29.10 32.25 -8.72
CA VAL A 526 -29.56 30.93 -8.29
C VAL A 526 -28.54 30.27 -7.36
N LEU A 527 -27.26 30.26 -7.71
CA LEU A 527 -26.21 29.71 -6.84
C LEU A 527 -26.13 30.45 -5.51
N LYS A 528 -26.20 31.79 -5.52
CA LYS A 528 -26.19 32.60 -4.32
C LYS A 528 -27.42 32.33 -3.46
N CYS A 529 -28.61 32.24 -4.06
CA CYS A 529 -29.89 31.98 -3.40
C CYS A 529 -29.90 30.59 -2.72
N ILE A 530 -29.38 29.56 -3.39
CA ILE A 530 -29.23 28.23 -2.81
C ILE A 530 -28.20 28.24 -1.67
N LYS A 531 -27.05 28.90 -1.88
CA LYS A 531 -25.97 29.01 -0.87
C LYS A 531 -26.41 29.79 0.37
N SER A 532 -27.23 30.83 0.20
CA SER A 532 -27.79 31.67 1.27
C SER A 532 -29.05 31.08 1.92
N ARG A 533 -29.48 29.89 1.52
CA ARG A 533 -30.69 29.20 2.02
C ARG A 533 -32.00 29.97 1.75
N GLN A 534 -32.02 30.78 0.70
CA GLN A 534 -33.19 31.55 0.28
C GLN A 534 -34.00 30.84 -0.83
N PHE A 535 -33.51 29.70 -1.34
CA PHE A 535 -34.24 28.91 -2.34
C PHE A 535 -35.46 28.25 -1.71
N THR A 536 -36.67 28.61 -2.17
CA THR A 536 -37.94 28.20 -1.55
C THR A 536 -38.56 26.97 -2.22
N LEU A 537 -39.56 26.36 -1.56
CA LEU A 537 -40.36 25.28 -2.14
C LEU A 537 -41.11 25.73 -3.41
N GLU A 538 -41.61 26.97 -3.45
CA GLU A 538 -42.27 27.53 -4.63
C GLU A 538 -41.31 27.58 -5.83
N MET A 539 -40.07 28.05 -5.62
CA MET A 539 -39.03 28.05 -6.66
C MET A 539 -38.74 26.64 -7.16
N ALA A 540 -38.62 25.68 -6.24
CA ALA A 540 -38.43 24.27 -6.58
C ALA A 540 -39.59 23.71 -7.41
N GLN A 541 -40.83 24.01 -7.02
CA GLN A 541 -42.05 23.61 -7.73
C GLN A 541 -42.09 24.18 -9.15
N ARG A 542 -41.76 25.47 -9.33
CA ARG A 542 -41.69 26.11 -10.65
C ARG A 542 -40.68 25.41 -11.57
N VAL A 543 -39.52 25.06 -11.05
CA VAL A 543 -38.48 24.30 -11.78
C VAL A 543 -38.96 22.91 -12.17
N VAL A 544 -39.52 22.16 -11.22
CA VAL A 544 -40.06 20.81 -11.48
C VAL A 544 -41.18 20.86 -12.53
N ASN A 545 -42.13 21.78 -12.37
CA ASN A 545 -43.26 21.95 -13.29
C ASN A 545 -42.78 22.24 -14.72
N ASN A 546 -41.77 23.09 -14.87
CA ASN A 546 -41.20 23.40 -16.18
C ASN A 546 -40.58 22.16 -16.83
N VAL A 547 -39.77 21.39 -16.09
CA VAL A 547 -39.16 20.16 -16.62
C VAL A 547 -40.23 19.12 -16.96
N MET A 548 -41.21 18.90 -16.09
CA MET A 548 -42.34 17.99 -16.35
C MET A 548 -43.13 18.41 -17.60
N PHE A 549 -43.38 19.72 -17.76
CA PHE A 549 -44.04 20.28 -18.92
C PHE A 549 -43.25 20.03 -20.20
N GLN A 550 -41.93 20.27 -20.19
CA GLN A 550 -41.04 20.00 -21.34
C GLN A 550 -41.06 18.51 -21.72
N VAL A 551 -40.99 17.60 -20.76
CA VAL A 551 -41.07 16.15 -21.01
C VAL A 551 -42.39 15.78 -21.70
N LYS A 552 -43.50 16.35 -21.21
CA LYS A 552 -44.85 16.12 -21.73
C LYS A 552 -45.03 16.70 -23.14
N MET A 553 -44.66 17.97 -23.33
CA MET A 553 -44.86 18.72 -24.59
C MET A 553 -43.92 18.26 -25.69
N PHE A 554 -42.63 18.06 -25.42
CA PHE A 554 -41.67 17.59 -26.43
C PHE A 554 -41.77 16.08 -26.71
N HIS A 555 -42.75 15.41 -26.09
CA HIS A 555 -43.05 13.99 -26.31
C HIS A 555 -41.80 13.11 -26.23
N ILE A 556 -40.94 13.36 -25.23
CA ILE A 556 -39.61 12.75 -25.16
C ILE A 556 -39.76 11.22 -25.12
N GLN A 557 -39.12 10.54 -26.06
CA GLN A 557 -39.18 9.08 -26.21
C GLN A 557 -37.93 8.38 -25.66
N PRO A 558 -38.05 7.13 -25.19
CA PRO A 558 -36.90 6.31 -24.80
C PRO A 558 -35.94 6.08 -25.97
N LYS A 559 -34.64 6.36 -25.77
CA LYS A 559 -33.61 6.36 -26.84
C LYS A 559 -33.50 5.00 -27.56
N LYS A 560 -33.43 3.92 -26.79
CA LYS A 560 -33.17 2.55 -27.29
C LYS A 560 -34.27 2.04 -28.24
N ASN A 561 -35.49 2.57 -28.12
CA ASN A 561 -36.64 2.10 -28.89
C ASN A 561 -37.28 3.19 -29.77
N LYS A 562 -36.59 4.31 -30.04
CA LYS A 562 -37.12 5.46 -30.80
C LYS A 562 -37.76 5.08 -32.16
N LYS A 563 -37.28 4.01 -32.82
CA LYS A 563 -37.82 3.50 -34.09
C LYS A 563 -39.02 2.54 -33.96
N LYS A 564 -39.30 1.99 -32.78
CA LYS A 564 -40.33 0.94 -32.55
C LYS A 564 -41.43 1.34 -31.56
N ASN A 565 -41.21 2.38 -30.76
CA ASN A 565 -42.00 2.68 -29.57
C ASN A 565 -42.61 4.09 -29.67
N LYS A 566 -43.95 4.19 -29.62
CA LYS A 566 -44.67 5.48 -29.64
C LYS A 566 -44.96 6.02 -28.23
N GLN A 567 -44.64 5.26 -27.17
CA GLN A 567 -44.86 5.70 -25.78
C GLN A 567 -43.81 6.71 -25.32
N ARG A 568 -44.28 7.70 -24.56
CA ARG A 568 -43.51 8.85 -24.05
C ARG A 568 -42.96 8.54 -22.67
N LEU A 569 -41.83 9.12 -22.33
CA LEU A 569 -41.34 9.15 -20.95
C LEU A 569 -42.32 9.91 -20.07
N LYS A 570 -42.50 9.44 -18.83
CA LYS A 570 -43.30 10.12 -17.80
C LYS A 570 -42.39 10.52 -16.65
N LEU A 571 -42.52 11.75 -16.20
CA LEU A 571 -41.88 12.27 -15.00
C LEU A 571 -42.98 12.84 -14.11
N VAL A 572 -43.09 12.33 -12.89
CA VAL A 572 -43.98 12.84 -11.85
C VAL A 572 -43.15 12.91 -10.57
N VAL A 573 -43.10 14.08 -9.95
CA VAL A 573 -42.34 14.31 -8.72
C VAL A 573 -43.35 14.47 -7.59
N SER A 574 -43.23 13.64 -6.56
CA SER A 574 -44.03 13.75 -5.34
C SER A 574 -43.67 15.03 -4.57
N ASP A 575 -44.65 15.63 -3.89
CA ASP A 575 -44.48 16.82 -3.05
C ASP A 575 -43.29 16.68 -2.08
N SER A 576 -43.11 15.48 -1.50
CA SER A 576 -41.97 15.16 -0.62
C SER A 576 -40.59 15.29 -1.29
N TYR A 577 -40.53 15.25 -2.63
CA TYR A 577 -39.31 15.38 -3.42
C TYR A 577 -39.21 16.68 -4.19
N VAL A 578 -40.28 17.49 -4.24
CA VAL A 578 -40.31 18.72 -5.06
C VAL A 578 -39.16 19.64 -4.67
N TYR A 579 -38.97 19.90 -3.38
CA TYR A 579 -37.91 20.79 -2.91
C TYR A 579 -36.53 20.31 -3.38
N THR A 580 -36.17 19.07 -3.02
CA THR A 580 -34.86 18.49 -3.32
C THR A 580 -34.62 18.38 -4.81
N ILE A 581 -35.55 17.83 -5.58
CA ILE A 581 -35.39 17.63 -7.02
C ILE A 581 -35.37 18.96 -7.76
N GLY A 582 -36.26 19.90 -7.43
CA GLY A 582 -36.29 21.23 -8.03
C GLY A 582 -35.01 22.02 -7.76
N MET A 583 -34.52 22.02 -6.52
CA MET A 583 -33.24 22.62 -6.14
C MET A 583 -32.07 21.98 -6.90
N LEU A 584 -32.02 20.65 -7.00
CA LEU A 584 -30.93 19.95 -7.68
C LEU A 584 -30.92 20.17 -9.19
N ILE A 585 -32.08 20.25 -9.83
CA ILE A 585 -32.21 20.62 -11.24
C ILE A 585 -31.70 22.05 -11.44
N ALA A 586 -32.16 23.00 -10.61
CA ALA A 586 -31.73 24.40 -10.69
C ALA A 586 -30.22 24.54 -10.47
N LEU A 587 -29.66 23.84 -9.49
CA LEU A 587 -28.23 23.80 -9.19
C LEU A 587 -27.41 23.25 -10.35
N CYS A 588 -27.84 22.13 -10.95
CA CYS A 588 -27.15 21.53 -12.10
C CYS A 588 -27.18 22.44 -13.33
N GLU A 589 -28.32 23.09 -13.59
CA GLU A 589 -28.46 24.03 -14.70
C GLU A 589 -27.62 25.28 -14.50
N ALA A 590 -27.58 25.84 -13.28
CA ALA A 590 -26.78 27.01 -12.97
C ALA A 590 -25.28 26.73 -13.21
N HIS A 591 -24.78 25.57 -12.76
CA HIS A 591 -23.42 25.11 -13.07
C HIS A 591 -23.17 24.93 -14.56
N ARG A 592 -24.14 24.37 -15.30
CA ARG A 592 -24.04 24.18 -16.76
C ARG A 592 -23.91 25.53 -17.47
N LYS A 593 -24.76 26.50 -17.13
CA LYS A 593 -24.76 27.87 -17.69
C LYS A 593 -23.48 28.62 -17.39
N LYS A 594 -22.99 28.56 -16.16
CA LYS A 594 -21.71 29.21 -15.78
C LYS A 594 -20.54 28.70 -16.62
N ILE A 595 -20.47 27.38 -16.82
CA ILE A 595 -19.42 26.76 -17.66
C ILE A 595 -19.61 27.11 -19.14
N GLU A 596 -20.85 27.10 -19.64
CA GLU A 596 -21.19 27.51 -21.00
C GLU A 596 -20.69 28.93 -21.30
N LYS A 597 -20.95 29.91 -20.41
CA LYS A 597 -20.48 31.29 -20.55
C LYS A 597 -18.94 31.40 -20.51
N SER A 598 -18.27 30.56 -19.71
CA SER A 598 -16.80 30.53 -19.65
C SER A 598 -16.11 29.97 -20.90
N SER A 599 -16.87 29.49 -21.90
CA SER A 599 -16.36 28.87 -23.14
C SER A 599 -15.37 27.71 -22.92
N ASN A 600 -15.48 27.02 -21.78
CA ASN A 600 -14.57 25.95 -21.42
C ASN A 600 -14.89 24.67 -22.21
N ARG A 601 -14.14 24.43 -23.29
CA ARG A 601 -14.33 23.29 -24.22
C ARG A 601 -14.12 21.90 -23.58
N TRP A 602 -13.56 21.82 -22.37
CA TRP A 602 -13.29 20.56 -21.68
C TRP A 602 -14.54 19.96 -20.99
N PHE A 603 -15.61 20.73 -20.87
CA PHE A 603 -16.84 20.30 -20.21
C PHE A 603 -18.02 20.30 -21.18
N ASN A 604 -18.75 19.18 -21.23
CA ASN A 604 -19.96 19.09 -22.03
C ASN A 604 -21.07 19.94 -21.38
N THR A 605 -21.56 20.96 -22.07
CA THR A 605 -22.66 21.82 -21.66
C THR A 605 -23.96 21.58 -22.45
N SER A 606 -23.99 20.60 -23.35
CA SER A 606 -25.20 20.24 -24.13
C SER A 606 -26.31 19.58 -23.30
N THR A 607 -25.97 19.09 -22.10
CA THR A 607 -26.87 18.41 -21.18
C THR A 607 -26.60 18.81 -19.73
N ILE A 608 -27.62 18.73 -18.86
CA ILE A 608 -27.46 18.96 -17.42
C ILE A 608 -26.69 17.83 -16.73
N LEU A 609 -26.85 16.59 -17.20
CA LEU A 609 -26.14 15.41 -16.69
C LEU A 609 -25.18 14.87 -17.76
N THR A 610 -24.02 14.37 -17.33
CA THR A 610 -23.03 13.74 -18.22
C THR A 610 -22.73 12.31 -17.77
N ASN A 611 -22.10 11.49 -18.62
CA ASN A 611 -21.73 10.11 -18.28
C ASN A 611 -20.81 9.98 -17.05
N ARG A 612 -20.24 11.08 -16.53
CA ARG A 612 -19.47 11.06 -15.28
C ARG A 612 -20.31 10.59 -14.10
N VAL A 613 -21.63 10.82 -14.10
CA VAL A 613 -22.52 10.43 -12.99
C VAL A 613 -22.62 8.92 -12.77
N THR A 614 -22.21 8.10 -13.73
CA THR A 614 -22.27 6.63 -13.61
C THR A 614 -21.00 6.03 -13.01
N LYS A 615 -20.00 6.84 -12.67
CA LYS A 615 -18.67 6.39 -12.24
C LYS A 615 -18.60 6.27 -10.73
N ARG A 616 -17.99 5.21 -10.20
CA ARG A 616 -17.89 4.98 -8.75
C ARG A 616 -17.12 6.10 -8.05
N GLU A 617 -16.05 6.58 -8.68
CA GLU A 617 -15.17 7.61 -8.13
C GLU A 617 -15.92 8.91 -7.85
N THR A 618 -16.87 9.27 -8.72
CA THR A 618 -17.68 10.49 -8.53
C THR A 618 -18.77 10.31 -7.48
N HIS A 619 -19.27 9.08 -7.27
CA HIS A 619 -20.15 8.79 -6.15
C HIS A 619 -19.41 8.93 -4.82
N ILE A 620 -18.20 8.38 -4.72
CA ILE A 620 -17.36 8.51 -3.51
C ILE A 620 -16.98 9.96 -3.25
N ALA A 621 -16.67 10.73 -4.29
CA ALA A 621 -16.34 12.15 -4.14
C ALA A 621 -17.47 12.96 -3.48
N LEU A 622 -18.73 12.60 -3.72
CA LEU A 622 -19.89 13.23 -3.09
C LEU A 622 -20.20 12.63 -1.71
N PHE A 623 -20.39 11.32 -1.67
CA PHE A 623 -20.97 10.62 -0.51
C PHE A 623 -19.94 10.15 0.52
N GLY A 624 -18.66 10.14 0.19
CA GLY A 624 -17.57 9.74 1.10
C GLY A 624 -17.67 8.29 1.56
N GLU A 625 -17.27 8.04 2.82
CA GLU A 625 -17.24 6.71 3.42
C GLU A 625 -18.63 6.07 3.52
N LYS A 626 -19.69 6.87 3.75
CA LYS A 626 -21.09 6.42 3.76
C LYS A 626 -21.48 5.66 2.48
N TYR A 627 -20.88 5.97 1.34
CA TYR A 627 -21.09 5.21 0.10
C TYR A 627 -20.52 3.80 0.16
N ASN A 628 -19.31 3.66 0.71
CA ASN A 628 -18.64 2.37 0.87
C ASN A 628 -19.35 1.50 1.92
N GLU A 629 -19.95 2.11 2.95
CA GLU A 629 -20.78 1.40 3.93
C GLU A 629 -22.01 0.75 3.26
N ILE A 630 -22.67 1.47 2.34
CA ILE A 630 -23.90 0.99 1.68
C ILE A 630 -23.62 0.04 0.51
N PHE A 631 -22.64 0.37 -0.34
CA PHE A 631 -22.38 -0.36 -1.59
C PHE A 631 -21.08 -1.19 -1.58
N GLY A 632 -20.25 -1.08 -0.55
CA GLY A 632 -18.95 -1.75 -0.51
C GLY A 632 -18.08 -1.38 -1.70
N GLN A 633 -17.53 -2.40 -2.38
CA GLN A 633 -16.75 -2.24 -3.61
C GLN A 633 -17.63 -2.13 -4.88
N GLU A 634 -18.96 -2.24 -4.75
CA GLU A 634 -19.86 -2.15 -5.88
C GLU A 634 -20.06 -0.71 -6.35
N THR A 635 -20.55 -0.57 -7.58
CA THR A 635 -20.97 0.72 -8.15
C THR A 635 -22.50 0.80 -8.16
N PHE A 636 -23.05 2.00 -7.98
CA PHE A 636 -24.46 2.26 -8.20
C PHE A 636 -24.83 2.13 -9.69
N LEU A 637 -25.77 1.25 -10.01
CA LEU A 637 -26.13 0.89 -11.38
C LEU A 637 -27.60 1.21 -11.66
N ASN A 638 -27.84 1.97 -12.72
CA ASN A 638 -29.19 2.33 -13.20
C ASN A 638 -30.09 1.11 -13.43
N ASN A 639 -29.56 0.01 -13.97
CA ASN A 639 -30.39 -1.17 -14.25
C ASN A 639 -30.88 -1.86 -12.97
N ARG A 640 -30.05 -1.92 -11.91
CA ARG A 640 -30.45 -2.45 -10.60
C ARG A 640 -31.41 -1.51 -9.90
N ALA A 641 -31.13 -0.21 -9.91
CA ALA A 641 -32.00 0.83 -9.37
C ALA A 641 -33.40 0.80 -10.02
N ASN A 642 -33.45 0.73 -11.36
CA ASN A 642 -34.71 0.59 -12.08
C ASN A 642 -35.40 -0.73 -11.74
N LYS A 643 -34.68 -1.87 -11.70
CA LYS A 643 -35.27 -3.17 -11.32
C LYS A 643 -35.85 -3.10 -9.90
N THR A 644 -35.16 -2.48 -8.95
CA THR A 644 -35.64 -2.21 -7.59
C THR A 644 -36.93 -1.40 -7.59
N TYR A 645 -36.94 -0.25 -8.26
CA TYR A 645 -38.13 0.61 -8.38
C TYR A 645 -39.31 -0.14 -9.01
N MET A 646 -39.07 -0.92 -10.08
CA MET A 646 -40.10 -1.72 -10.73
C MET A 646 -40.63 -2.85 -9.85
N ASN A 647 -39.75 -3.55 -9.15
CA ASN A 647 -40.14 -4.63 -8.25
C ASN A 647 -41.06 -4.10 -7.15
N PHE A 648 -40.77 -2.92 -6.60
CA PHE A 648 -41.66 -2.27 -5.63
C PHE A 648 -43.02 -1.93 -6.24
N ALA A 649 -43.04 -1.31 -7.42
CA ALA A 649 -44.30 -1.01 -8.12
C ALA A 649 -45.13 -2.28 -8.43
N GLN A 650 -44.47 -3.40 -8.73
CA GLN A 650 -45.13 -4.67 -9.01
C GLN A 650 -45.69 -5.34 -7.75
N VAL A 651 -44.92 -5.38 -6.67
CA VAL A 651 -45.36 -5.94 -5.37
C VAL A 651 -46.58 -5.18 -4.86
N GLU A 652 -46.55 -3.85 -4.91
CA GLU A 652 -47.69 -3.00 -4.55
C GLU A 652 -48.89 -3.32 -5.45
N SER A 653 -48.74 -3.33 -6.78
CA SER A 653 -49.87 -3.62 -7.67
C SER A 653 -50.50 -5.01 -7.46
N GLN A 654 -49.73 -6.01 -7.02
CA GLN A 654 -50.22 -7.35 -6.71
C GLN A 654 -50.94 -7.39 -5.37
N GLN A 655 -50.39 -6.75 -4.34
CA GLN A 655 -51.03 -6.61 -3.03
C GLN A 655 -52.36 -5.85 -3.12
N GLN A 656 -52.47 -4.91 -4.05
CA GLN A 656 -53.67 -4.12 -4.30
C GLN A 656 -54.73 -4.79 -5.17
N LYS A 657 -54.51 -6.04 -5.62
CA LYS A 657 -55.38 -6.75 -6.58
C LYS A 657 -55.69 -5.95 -7.85
N TRP A 658 -54.88 -4.96 -8.21
CA TRP A 658 -55.08 -4.12 -9.38
C TRP A 658 -54.88 -4.88 -10.70
N GLY A 659 -54.29 -6.09 -10.67
CA GLY A 659 -54.11 -6.93 -11.86
C GLY A 659 -53.16 -6.36 -12.93
N MET A 660 -52.53 -5.20 -12.68
CA MET A 660 -51.82 -4.40 -13.69
C MET A 660 -50.31 -4.26 -13.47
N GLY A 661 -49.69 -4.98 -12.54
CA GLY A 661 -48.28 -4.74 -12.15
C GLY A 661 -47.27 -4.83 -13.31
N TYR A 662 -47.56 -5.67 -14.30
CA TYR A 662 -46.79 -5.78 -15.53
C TYR A 662 -47.04 -4.61 -16.50
N ASP A 663 -48.29 -4.18 -16.67
CA ASP A 663 -48.66 -3.04 -17.53
C ASP A 663 -48.21 -1.71 -16.91
N LEU A 664 -48.34 -1.53 -15.60
CA LEU A 664 -47.75 -0.42 -14.83
C LEU A 664 -46.24 -0.36 -15.04
N SER A 665 -45.59 -1.52 -15.03
CA SER A 665 -44.16 -1.61 -15.25
C SER A 665 -43.74 -1.27 -16.68
N ALA A 666 -44.56 -1.59 -17.68
CA ALA A 666 -44.35 -1.19 -19.07
C ALA A 666 -44.59 0.32 -19.27
N ILE A 667 -45.60 0.88 -18.61
CA ILE A 667 -46.00 2.30 -18.70
C ILE A 667 -44.96 3.22 -18.05
N ILE A 668 -44.47 2.90 -16.84
CA ILE A 668 -43.40 3.65 -16.16
C ILE A 668 -42.12 3.69 -17.03
N ARG A 669 -41.88 2.62 -17.81
CA ARG A 669 -40.71 2.48 -18.70
C ARG A 669 -40.96 2.97 -20.14
N GLY A 670 -42.18 3.38 -20.47
CA GLY A 670 -42.59 3.82 -21.80
C GLY A 670 -42.51 2.76 -22.90
N HIS A 671 -42.94 1.50 -22.69
CA HIS A 671 -43.01 0.42 -23.70
C HIS A 671 -44.44 0.09 -24.20
N ILE A 672 -44.64 0.01 -25.53
CA ILE A 672 -45.86 -0.55 -26.16
C ILE A 672 -45.68 -2.03 -26.56
N LYS A 673 -46.76 -2.81 -26.40
CA LYS A 673 -47.00 -4.19 -26.86
C LYS A 673 -46.66 -4.38 -28.36
N ASP A 674 -46.01 -5.48 -28.74
CA ASP A 674 -45.70 -5.80 -30.15
C ASP A 674 -46.96 -6.28 -30.92
N LYS A 675 -46.96 -6.10 -32.24
CA LYS A 675 -48.09 -6.33 -33.19
C LYS A 675 -48.54 -7.80 -33.32
N GLN A 676 -47.91 -8.74 -32.62
CA GLN A 676 -48.24 -10.17 -32.66
C GLN A 676 -48.87 -10.70 -31.36
N GLY A 677 -49.22 -9.82 -30.42
CA GLY A 677 -49.82 -10.23 -29.16
C GLY A 677 -48.78 -10.86 -28.23
N ILE A 678 -48.64 -10.23 -27.06
CA ILE A 678 -48.18 -10.84 -25.80
C ILE A 678 -46.77 -11.49 -25.84
N ALA A 679 -45.84 -10.93 -25.05
CA ALA A 679 -44.63 -11.66 -24.68
C ALA A 679 -45.05 -12.93 -23.93
N LYS A 680 -44.60 -14.10 -24.42
CA LYS A 680 -45.07 -15.45 -24.07
C LYS A 680 -45.04 -15.83 -22.58
N THR A 681 -44.43 -15.01 -21.73
CA THR A 681 -44.37 -15.20 -20.27
C THR A 681 -45.53 -14.54 -19.50
N THR A 682 -46.46 -13.86 -20.18
CA THR A 682 -47.49 -13.01 -19.54
C THR A 682 -48.93 -13.43 -19.85
N GLN A 683 -49.16 -14.55 -20.54
CA GLN A 683 -50.47 -14.85 -21.16
C GLN A 683 -51.54 -15.43 -20.21
N VAL A 684 -51.22 -15.79 -18.97
CA VAL A 684 -52.16 -16.61 -18.14
C VAL A 684 -53.13 -15.78 -17.27
N TYR A 685 -53.03 -14.44 -17.21
CA TYR A 685 -53.76 -13.67 -16.17
C TYR A 685 -54.66 -12.51 -16.66
N LEU A 686 -54.94 -12.36 -17.95
CA LEU A 686 -55.49 -11.10 -18.51
C LEU A 686 -56.94 -11.14 -19.04
N GLU A 687 -57.73 -12.18 -18.81
CA GLU A 687 -59.08 -12.25 -19.40
C GLU A 687 -60.18 -11.51 -18.62
N HIS A 688 -59.90 -10.98 -17.44
CA HIS A 688 -60.87 -10.18 -16.70
C HIS A 688 -60.22 -8.93 -16.13
N ILE A 689 -60.55 -7.75 -16.66
CA ILE A 689 -61.09 -6.60 -15.89
C ILE A 689 -61.07 -5.32 -16.76
N ASN A 690 -62.22 -4.66 -16.73
CA ASN A 690 -62.66 -3.53 -17.53
C ASN A 690 -61.97 -2.18 -17.22
N LYS A 691 -61.76 -1.41 -18.29
CA LYS A 691 -62.13 0.01 -18.48
C LYS A 691 -62.43 0.85 -17.22
N SER A 692 -61.42 1.53 -16.66
CA SER A 692 -61.57 2.90 -16.17
C SER A 692 -60.20 3.59 -16.05
N ASN A 693 -60.11 4.78 -16.65
CA ASN A 693 -58.94 5.65 -16.67
C ASN A 693 -58.79 6.37 -15.31
N ASP A 694 -57.97 5.85 -14.40
CA ASP A 694 -57.51 6.65 -13.26
C ASP A 694 -56.03 6.42 -12.93
N ILE A 695 -55.22 6.37 -14.00
CA ILE A 695 -53.75 6.33 -13.92
C ILE A 695 -53.20 7.51 -13.11
N ASP A 696 -53.86 8.66 -13.16
CA ASP A 696 -53.45 9.85 -12.41
C ASP A 696 -53.74 9.69 -10.91
N LYS A 697 -54.88 9.11 -10.51
CA LYS A 697 -55.14 8.76 -9.10
C LYS A 697 -54.23 7.65 -8.57
N ILE A 698 -53.85 6.69 -9.41
CA ILE A 698 -52.89 5.62 -9.04
C ILE A 698 -51.48 6.20 -8.85
N THR A 699 -51.06 7.12 -9.73
CA THR A 699 -49.77 7.81 -9.61
C THR A 699 -49.77 8.75 -8.41
N GLN A 700 -50.90 9.41 -8.13
CA GLN A 700 -51.12 10.25 -6.97
C GLN A 700 -51.13 9.44 -5.66
N ALA A 701 -51.77 8.28 -5.59
CA ALA A 701 -51.75 7.41 -4.41
C ALA A 701 -50.35 6.82 -4.11
N LEU A 702 -49.58 6.46 -5.15
CA LEU A 702 -48.17 6.07 -5.02
C LEU A 702 -47.28 7.25 -4.57
N THR A 703 -47.70 8.48 -4.89
CA THR A 703 -47.05 9.74 -4.56
C THR A 703 -47.39 10.23 -3.14
N GLU A 704 -48.65 10.09 -2.71
CA GLU A 704 -49.19 10.40 -1.37
C GLU A 704 -48.65 9.45 -0.29
N ARG A 705 -48.24 8.24 -0.68
CA ARG A 705 -47.46 7.34 0.20
C ARG A 705 -46.02 7.85 0.41
N GLY A 706 -45.42 8.57 -0.54
CA GLY A 706 -43.99 8.94 -0.49
C GLY A 706 -43.06 7.70 -0.38
N SER A 707 -41.72 7.88 -0.44
CA SER A 707 -40.82 6.72 -0.21
C SER A 707 -40.83 6.21 1.24
N PHE A 708 -41.53 6.88 2.17
CA PHE A 708 -41.63 6.50 3.58
C PHE A 708 -42.98 5.90 4.01
N GLY A 709 -44.07 6.05 3.26
CA GLY A 709 -45.36 5.39 3.59
C GLY A 709 -45.30 3.87 3.47
N PHE A 710 -44.39 3.37 2.63
CA PHE A 710 -44.01 1.96 2.56
C PHE A 710 -43.32 1.45 3.84
N MET A 711 -42.52 2.29 4.51
CA MET A 711 -41.89 1.94 5.79
C MET A 711 -42.94 1.78 6.89
N SER A 712 -43.92 2.68 6.94
CA SER A 712 -45.03 2.62 7.90
C SER A 712 -45.90 1.38 7.69
N HIS A 713 -46.23 1.05 6.43
CA HIS A 713 -46.95 -0.17 6.06
C HIS A 713 -46.18 -1.45 6.43
N LEU A 714 -44.88 -1.51 6.14
CA LEU A 714 -44.03 -2.66 6.47
C LEU A 714 -43.80 -2.83 7.97
N LEU A 715 -43.59 -1.74 8.73
CA LEU A 715 -43.45 -1.79 10.19
C LEU A 715 -44.75 -2.30 10.84
N LEU A 716 -45.90 -1.81 10.38
CA LEU A 716 -47.22 -2.29 10.84
C LEU A 716 -47.44 -3.76 10.50
N LYS A 717 -47.11 -4.14 9.27
CA LYS A 717 -47.20 -5.52 8.82
C LYS A 717 -46.34 -6.45 9.67
N VAL A 718 -45.09 -6.09 9.94
CA VAL A 718 -44.19 -6.89 10.78
C VAL A 718 -44.70 -6.97 12.22
N ILE A 719 -45.14 -5.85 12.80
CA ILE A 719 -45.63 -5.80 14.20
C ILE A 719 -46.94 -6.58 14.37
N LYS A 720 -47.87 -6.49 13.42
CA LYS A 720 -49.19 -7.14 13.50
C LYS A 720 -49.22 -8.56 12.95
N ASP A 721 -48.37 -8.91 11.99
CA ASP A 721 -48.26 -10.29 11.52
C ASP A 721 -47.58 -11.18 12.59
N GLU A 722 -46.78 -10.60 13.50
CA GLU A 722 -46.27 -11.28 14.71
C GLU A 722 -47.32 -11.41 15.83
N GLU A 723 -48.20 -10.41 16.02
CA GLU A 723 -49.19 -10.38 17.13
C GLU A 723 -50.55 -11.03 16.77
N ASP A 724 -50.99 -11.05 15.50
CA ASP A 724 -52.39 -11.35 15.10
C ASP A 724 -52.52 -12.31 13.88
N HIS A 725 -51.50 -13.13 13.59
CA HIS A 725 -51.52 -14.17 12.53
C HIS A 725 -52.02 -13.68 11.14
N ASN A 726 -51.30 -12.72 10.53
CA ASN A 726 -51.52 -12.25 9.14
C ASN A 726 -52.83 -11.51 8.83
N GLN A 727 -53.61 -11.04 9.82
CA GLN A 727 -54.88 -10.36 9.54
C GLN A 727 -54.73 -8.96 8.92
N TYR A 728 -53.66 -8.20 9.23
CA TYR A 728 -53.42 -6.87 8.66
C TYR A 728 -53.24 -6.89 7.13
N ALA A 729 -52.55 -7.92 6.63
CA ALA A 729 -52.33 -8.13 5.20
C ALA A 729 -53.62 -8.41 4.40
N LEU A 730 -54.73 -8.71 5.08
CA LEU A 730 -56.03 -9.05 4.49
C LEU A 730 -57.01 -7.87 4.42
N LEU A 731 -56.73 -6.76 5.11
CA LEU A 731 -57.55 -5.54 5.10
C LEU A 731 -57.53 -4.82 3.74
N ASP A 732 -58.60 -4.09 3.41
CA ASP A 732 -58.63 -3.29 2.18
C ASP A 732 -57.77 -2.01 2.29
N MET A 733 -57.57 -1.27 1.21
CA MET A 733 -56.72 -0.07 1.21
C MET A 733 -57.19 1.07 2.09
N ALA A 734 -58.50 1.30 2.13
CA ALA A 734 -59.06 2.35 2.98
C ALA A 734 -58.86 1.94 4.44
N GLU A 735 -58.99 0.67 4.77
CA GLU A 735 -58.81 0.08 6.09
C GLU A 735 -57.34 -0.02 6.51
N GLN A 736 -56.43 -0.37 5.60
CA GLN A 736 -54.98 -0.38 5.85
C GLN A 736 -54.42 1.03 5.97
N ASN A 737 -54.87 1.97 5.14
CA ASN A 737 -54.48 3.37 5.27
C ASN A 737 -55.10 4.00 6.53
N LYS A 738 -56.32 3.59 6.91
CA LYS A 738 -56.95 3.94 8.18
C LYS A 738 -56.19 3.33 9.35
N GLU A 739 -55.73 2.08 9.29
CA GLU A 739 -54.87 1.46 10.32
C GLU A 739 -53.48 2.09 10.39
N ILE A 740 -52.87 2.48 9.26
CA ILE A 740 -51.59 3.23 9.22
C ILE A 740 -51.75 4.60 9.88
N GLN A 741 -52.88 5.27 9.62
CA GLN A 741 -53.24 6.54 10.25
C GLN A 741 -53.65 6.36 11.72
N GLU A 742 -54.28 5.25 12.09
CA GLU A 742 -54.77 4.94 13.43
C GLU A 742 -53.67 4.47 14.39
N LEU A 743 -52.69 3.71 13.91
CA LEU A 743 -51.65 3.10 14.74
C LEU A 743 -50.46 4.04 15.00
N PHE A 744 -50.18 4.94 14.06
CA PHE A 744 -49.13 5.95 14.23
C PHE A 744 -49.66 7.35 14.53
N GLY A 745 -50.86 7.73 14.09
CA GLY A 745 -51.37 9.11 14.26
C GLY A 745 -50.52 10.19 13.54
N LEU A 746 -49.53 9.78 12.72
CA LEU A 746 -48.51 10.67 12.15
C LEU A 746 -48.68 10.80 10.63
N LYS A 747 -48.88 12.04 10.16
CA LYS A 747 -48.68 12.40 8.75
C LYS A 747 -47.18 12.30 8.42
N PRO A 748 -46.78 12.12 7.15
CA PRO A 748 -45.37 12.12 6.73
C PRO A 748 -44.56 13.31 7.28
N ILE A 749 -45.18 14.50 7.36
CA ILE A 749 -44.59 15.70 7.97
C ILE A 749 -44.25 15.54 9.47
N HIS A 750 -44.99 14.72 10.23
CA HIS A 750 -44.68 14.46 11.64
C HIS A 750 -43.50 13.50 11.79
N ILE A 751 -43.30 12.59 10.82
CA ILE A 751 -42.09 11.76 10.76
C ILE A 751 -40.89 12.63 10.41
N GLU A 752 -41.04 13.59 9.50
CA GLU A 752 -40.01 14.58 9.17
C GLU A 752 -39.66 15.47 10.36
N LEU A 753 -40.67 15.97 11.10
CA LEU A 753 -40.46 16.74 12.33
C LEU A 753 -39.82 15.90 13.43
N MET A 754 -40.18 14.63 13.57
CA MET A 754 -39.56 13.72 14.54
C MET A 754 -38.10 13.43 14.18
N VAL A 755 -37.79 13.14 12.91
CA VAL A 755 -36.42 12.94 12.43
C VAL A 755 -35.60 14.23 12.58
N LYS A 756 -36.19 15.39 12.28
CA LYS A 756 -35.57 16.70 12.52
C LYS A 756 -35.29 16.93 14.00
N GLY A 757 -36.27 16.70 14.87
CA GLY A 757 -36.12 16.83 16.33
C GLY A 757 -35.05 15.89 16.91
N ILE A 758 -34.97 14.65 16.42
CA ILE A 758 -33.91 13.70 16.79
C ILE A 758 -32.52 14.22 16.37
N ASN A 759 -32.40 14.74 15.14
CA ASN A 759 -31.14 15.26 14.64
C ASN A 759 -30.71 16.54 15.35
N GLU A 760 -31.64 17.45 15.63
CA GLU A 760 -31.39 18.67 16.42
C GLU A 760 -30.99 18.34 17.86
N TYR A 761 -31.70 17.41 18.50
CA TYR A 761 -31.38 16.94 19.85
C TYR A 761 -29.96 16.34 19.92
N ARG A 762 -29.60 15.47 18.97
CA ARG A 762 -28.25 14.88 18.87
C ARG A 762 -27.17 15.91 18.58
N SER A 763 -27.47 16.91 17.76
CA SER A 763 -26.52 17.99 17.42
C SER A 763 -26.21 18.84 18.65
N ARG A 764 -27.22 19.23 19.42
CA ARG A 764 -27.04 19.97 20.69
C ARG A 764 -26.20 19.20 21.70
N ILE A 765 -26.47 17.89 21.88
CA ILE A 765 -25.66 17.03 22.74
C ILE A 765 -24.20 16.99 22.28
N SER A 766 -23.98 16.81 20.97
CA SER A 766 -22.63 16.75 20.39
C SER A 766 -21.84 18.04 20.58
N GLU A 767 -22.51 19.20 20.51
CA GLU A 767 -21.90 20.51 20.79
C GLU A 767 -21.51 20.65 22.26
N VAL A 768 -22.40 20.28 23.18
CA VAL A 768 -22.11 20.27 24.62
C VAL A 768 -20.91 19.37 24.94
N PHE A 769 -20.87 18.15 24.41
CA PHE A 769 -19.72 17.26 24.61
C PHE A 769 -18.42 17.85 24.04
N ARG A 770 -18.48 18.47 22.86
CA ARG A 770 -17.31 19.11 22.24
C ARG A 770 -16.80 20.27 23.09
N GLU A 771 -17.68 21.12 23.59
CA GLU A 771 -17.34 22.23 24.48
C GLU A 771 -16.72 21.72 25.80
N LEU A 772 -17.32 20.70 26.41
CA LEU A 772 -16.83 20.11 27.65
C LEU A 772 -15.42 19.52 27.51
N ILE A 773 -15.19 18.74 26.44
CA ILE A 773 -13.88 18.13 26.14
C ILE A 773 -12.83 19.21 25.89
N THR A 774 -13.21 20.31 25.24
CA THR A 774 -12.27 21.38 24.85
C THR A 774 -11.94 22.28 26.04
N SER A 775 -12.95 22.72 26.80
CA SER A 775 -12.81 23.72 27.86
C SER A 775 -12.36 23.13 29.21
N HIS A 776 -12.61 21.85 29.48
CA HIS A 776 -12.34 21.21 30.80
C HIS A 776 -11.46 19.97 30.71
N LYS A 777 -10.62 19.87 29.66
CA LYS A 777 -9.77 18.71 29.33
C LYS A 777 -8.95 18.16 30.52
N GLY A 778 -8.45 19.04 31.39
CA GLY A 778 -7.65 18.67 32.57
C GLY A 778 -8.46 18.08 33.74
N GLN A 779 -9.77 18.30 33.78
CA GLN A 779 -10.68 17.86 34.85
C GLN A 779 -11.57 16.68 34.43
N MET A 780 -11.42 16.17 33.20
CA MET A 780 -12.27 15.10 32.66
C MET A 780 -12.28 13.83 33.50
N LYS A 781 -11.14 13.47 34.11
CA LYS A 781 -11.07 12.29 35.00
C LYS A 781 -11.95 12.47 36.24
N GLU A 782 -11.95 13.65 36.83
CA GLU A 782 -12.76 13.99 38.00
C GLU A 782 -14.25 14.08 37.64
N ILE A 783 -14.56 14.68 36.48
CA ILE A 783 -15.93 14.73 35.94
C ILE A 783 -16.48 13.30 35.75
N LEU A 784 -15.73 12.42 35.09
CA LEU A 784 -16.14 11.02 34.88
C LEU A 784 -16.28 10.24 36.20
N GLN A 785 -15.39 10.49 37.18
CA GLN A 785 -15.48 9.90 38.51
C GLN A 785 -16.78 10.32 39.22
N LYS A 786 -17.09 11.63 39.24
CA LYS A 786 -18.33 12.15 39.84
C LYS A 786 -19.59 11.57 39.20
N ILE A 787 -19.60 11.40 37.87
CA ILE A 787 -20.70 10.76 37.14
C ILE A 787 -20.82 9.28 37.51
N SER A 788 -19.69 8.56 37.58
CA SER A 788 -19.68 7.13 37.94
C SER A 788 -20.13 6.86 39.38
N MET A 789 -19.92 7.83 40.27
CA MET A 789 -20.30 7.76 41.69
C MET A 789 -21.72 8.28 41.94
N GLY A 790 -22.41 8.81 40.91
CA GLY A 790 -23.77 9.34 41.07
C GLY A 790 -23.84 10.71 41.76
N GLU A 791 -22.73 11.43 41.91
CA GLU A 791 -22.63 12.66 42.73
C GLU A 791 -23.14 13.93 42.02
N THR A 792 -23.90 13.79 40.94
CA THR A 792 -24.21 14.89 40.02
C THR A 792 -25.73 15.10 39.89
N PRO A 793 -26.37 15.72 40.90
CA PRO A 793 -27.83 15.72 41.02
C PRO A 793 -28.51 16.54 39.92
N SER A 794 -29.43 15.93 39.18
CA SER A 794 -30.30 16.65 38.23
C SER A 794 -31.56 17.20 38.94
N LYS A 795 -32.58 17.64 38.18
CA LYS A 795 -33.91 18.00 38.70
C LYS A 795 -34.89 16.81 38.73
N MET A 796 -34.46 15.63 38.31
CA MET A 796 -35.30 14.43 38.16
C MET A 796 -34.62 13.22 38.80
N GLU A 797 -35.43 12.30 39.32
CA GLU A 797 -34.92 11.08 39.93
C GLU A 797 -34.32 10.16 38.86
N HIS A 798 -33.29 9.37 39.21
CA HIS A 798 -32.59 8.47 38.29
C HIS A 798 -32.03 9.17 37.03
N SER A 799 -31.59 10.42 37.19
CA SER A 799 -30.87 11.14 36.15
C SER A 799 -29.79 12.04 36.75
N GLN A 800 -28.75 12.26 35.97
CA GLN A 800 -27.56 13.00 36.35
C GLN A 800 -27.38 14.23 35.46
N CYS A 801 -26.78 15.30 35.98
CA CYS A 801 -26.57 16.54 35.24
C CYS A 801 -25.10 16.75 34.93
N LEU A 802 -24.76 16.71 33.64
CA LEU A 802 -23.41 16.90 33.14
C LEU A 802 -22.87 18.30 33.48
N LEU A 803 -23.69 19.35 33.45
CA LEU A 803 -23.26 20.71 33.79
C LEU A 803 -22.86 20.85 35.27
N LYS A 804 -23.59 20.17 36.17
CA LYS A 804 -23.32 20.21 37.62
C LYS A 804 -22.09 19.42 38.05
N THR A 805 -21.48 18.67 37.14
CA THR A 805 -20.14 18.07 37.35
C THR A 805 -19.04 19.14 37.41
N ILE A 806 -19.28 20.28 36.76
CA ILE A 806 -18.34 21.40 36.60
C ILE A 806 -18.72 22.55 37.54
N ASP A 807 -19.98 23.01 37.51
CA ASP A 807 -20.48 24.06 38.41
C ASP A 807 -21.72 23.57 39.16
N ARG A 808 -21.53 23.26 40.45
CA ARG A 808 -22.60 22.76 41.33
C ARG A 808 -23.73 23.77 41.55
N SER A 809 -23.50 25.06 41.32
CA SER A 809 -24.44 26.15 41.58
C SER A 809 -25.26 26.59 40.35
N ALA A 810 -24.88 26.16 39.14
CA ALA A 810 -25.44 26.68 37.91
C ALA A 810 -26.32 25.65 37.17
N CYS A 811 -27.64 25.83 37.25
CA CYS A 811 -28.54 25.35 36.20
C CYS A 811 -28.85 26.52 35.27
N ILE A 812 -28.51 26.43 33.98
CA ILE A 812 -28.84 27.48 33.00
C ILE A 812 -30.33 27.55 32.67
N TYR A 813 -31.11 26.56 33.14
CA TYR A 813 -32.57 26.52 33.03
C TYR A 813 -33.23 26.49 34.42
N PRO A 814 -33.01 27.51 35.28
CA PRO A 814 -33.47 27.47 36.66
C PRO A 814 -35.01 27.41 36.76
N SER A 815 -35.72 28.00 35.79
CA SER A 815 -37.18 28.03 35.70
C SER A 815 -37.85 26.73 35.25
N ARG A 816 -37.10 25.74 34.71
CA ARG A 816 -37.67 24.43 34.37
C ARG A 816 -37.84 23.59 35.63
N ASP A 817 -38.96 22.90 35.77
CA ASP A 817 -39.23 21.99 36.88
C ASP A 817 -38.66 20.58 36.67
N HIS A 818 -38.27 20.24 35.43
CA HIS A 818 -37.72 18.93 35.07
C HIS A 818 -36.56 19.02 34.06
N CYS A 819 -35.86 17.90 33.85
CA CYS A 819 -34.71 17.78 32.94
C CYS A 819 -35.04 17.17 31.57
N ILE A 820 -36.27 16.69 31.32
CA ILE A 820 -36.69 16.15 30.00
C ILE A 820 -36.40 17.18 28.88
N GLY A 821 -35.62 16.76 27.88
CA GLY A 821 -35.22 17.59 26.74
C GLY A 821 -34.03 18.52 26.97
N CYS A 822 -33.39 18.47 28.14
CA CYS A 822 -32.15 19.18 28.41
C CYS A 822 -30.96 18.44 27.81
N GLU A 823 -30.09 19.17 27.12
CA GLU A 823 -28.86 18.67 26.49
C GLU A 823 -27.77 18.25 27.50
N TYR A 824 -27.87 18.69 28.76
CA TYR A 824 -26.96 18.31 29.85
C TYR A 824 -27.49 17.16 30.72
N ALA A 825 -28.69 16.64 30.44
CA ALA A 825 -29.29 15.56 31.22
C ALA A 825 -28.81 14.19 30.75
N MET A 826 -28.36 13.36 31.69
CA MET A 826 -27.99 11.97 31.47
C MET A 826 -29.00 11.09 32.18
N ASN A 827 -29.86 10.45 31.40
CA ASN A 827 -31.01 9.71 31.92
C ASN A 827 -30.65 8.23 32.10
N GLU A 828 -30.93 7.67 33.28
CA GLU A 828 -30.77 6.24 33.54
C GLU A 828 -32.05 5.48 33.19
N MET A 829 -32.04 4.15 33.24
CA MET A 829 -33.20 3.36 32.83
C MET A 829 -34.47 3.64 33.68
N TYR A 830 -34.30 3.84 34.98
CA TYR A 830 -35.42 4.09 35.90
C TYR A 830 -36.02 5.50 35.78
N PHE A 831 -35.34 6.44 35.11
CA PHE A 831 -35.90 7.74 34.72
C PHE A 831 -37.21 7.60 33.93
N LEU A 832 -37.38 6.48 33.21
CA LEU A 832 -38.57 6.19 32.44
C LEU A 832 -39.87 6.19 33.27
N ILE A 833 -39.77 6.00 34.59
CA ILE A 833 -40.91 6.09 35.53
C ILE A 833 -41.44 7.53 35.57
N GLU A 834 -40.57 8.50 35.88
CA GLU A 834 -40.93 9.92 35.97
C GLU A 834 -41.23 10.49 34.57
N PHE A 835 -40.49 10.05 33.55
CA PHE A 835 -40.77 10.38 32.15
C PHE A 835 -42.18 9.98 31.74
N ASN A 836 -42.65 8.79 32.10
CA ASN A 836 -44.00 8.33 31.76
C ASN A 836 -45.08 9.19 32.42
N GLN A 837 -44.87 9.61 33.68
CA GLN A 837 -45.80 10.50 34.37
C GLN A 837 -45.92 11.85 33.66
N ARG A 838 -44.78 12.45 33.29
CA ARG A 838 -44.72 13.73 32.57
C ARG A 838 -45.25 13.64 31.15
N LEU A 839 -44.98 12.54 30.45
CA LEU A 839 -45.55 12.26 29.14
C LEU A 839 -47.07 12.16 29.22
N THR A 840 -47.59 11.44 30.22
CA THR A 840 -49.04 11.34 30.46
C THR A 840 -49.64 12.71 30.76
N GLN A 841 -48.96 13.54 31.55
CA GLN A 841 -49.39 14.91 31.82
C GLN A 841 -49.39 15.77 30.55
N LEU A 842 -48.35 15.68 29.71
CA LEU A 842 -48.26 16.38 28.43
C LEU A 842 -49.41 15.97 27.51
N LEU A 843 -49.70 14.67 27.41
CA LEU A 843 -50.83 14.16 26.64
C LEU A 843 -52.16 14.70 27.17
N ASN A 844 -52.34 14.76 28.49
CA ASN A 844 -53.51 15.38 29.11
C ASN A 844 -53.59 16.89 28.85
N ASN A 845 -52.46 17.59 28.81
CA ASN A 845 -52.42 19.01 28.46
C ASN A 845 -52.80 19.24 26.98
N ILE A 846 -52.38 18.36 26.07
CA ILE A 846 -52.81 18.38 24.67
C ILE A 846 -54.33 18.19 24.57
N ARG A 847 -54.88 17.25 25.35
CA ARG A 847 -56.33 16.97 25.40
C ARG A 847 -57.14 18.15 25.90
N ASN A 848 -56.69 18.75 26.99
CA ASN A 848 -57.46 19.74 27.74
C ASN A 848 -57.14 21.19 27.34
N ALA A 849 -56.24 21.41 26.37
CA ALA A 849 -55.86 22.74 25.91
C ALA A 849 -57.08 23.44 25.26
N LYS A 850 -57.49 24.57 25.86
CA LYS A 850 -58.61 25.38 25.37
C LYS A 850 -58.25 26.17 24.09
N TYR A 851 -56.99 26.56 23.93
CA TYR A 851 -56.52 27.40 22.83
C TYR A 851 -55.62 26.64 21.87
N GLU A 852 -55.78 26.90 20.57
CA GLU A 852 -55.07 26.19 19.50
C GLU A 852 -53.54 26.39 19.56
N PHE A 853 -53.09 27.56 20.02
CA PHE A 853 -51.66 27.84 20.22
C PHE A 853 -51.04 26.95 21.32
N ASP A 854 -51.71 26.79 22.46
CA ASP A 854 -51.21 25.94 23.55
C ASP A 854 -51.12 24.48 23.10
N LYS A 855 -52.11 24.04 22.33
CA LYS A 855 -52.18 22.72 21.73
C LYS A 855 -51.04 22.49 20.73
N GLN A 856 -50.79 23.43 19.81
CA GLN A 856 -49.63 23.37 18.91
C GLN A 856 -48.31 23.33 19.68
N ARG A 857 -48.16 24.12 20.75
CA ARG A 857 -46.97 24.12 21.60
C ARG A 857 -46.75 22.76 22.29
N TYR A 858 -47.80 22.17 22.86
CA TYR A 858 -47.69 20.86 23.51
C TYR A 858 -47.41 19.74 22.50
N THR A 859 -48.04 19.78 21.32
CA THR A 859 -47.78 18.84 20.22
C THR A 859 -46.34 18.96 19.72
N TYR A 860 -45.83 20.18 19.53
CA TYR A 860 -44.43 20.42 19.17
C TYR A 860 -43.47 19.84 20.22
N THR A 861 -43.80 20.01 21.51
CA THR A 861 -43.01 19.47 22.62
C THR A 861 -43.01 17.95 22.62
N LEU A 862 -44.15 17.32 22.33
CA LEU A 862 -44.25 15.86 22.20
C LEU A 862 -43.31 15.33 21.11
N PHE A 863 -43.37 15.93 19.91
CA PHE A 863 -42.60 15.46 18.75
C PHE A 863 -41.11 15.75 18.82
N ASN A 864 -40.71 16.92 19.30
CA ASN A 864 -39.32 17.35 19.24
C ASN A 864 -38.54 17.08 20.52
N VAL A 865 -39.21 16.69 21.61
CA VAL A 865 -38.56 16.47 22.91
C VAL A 865 -38.83 15.07 23.46
N TYR A 866 -40.10 14.66 23.57
CA TYR A 866 -40.44 13.40 24.25
C TYR A 866 -40.22 12.16 23.38
N LEU A 867 -40.67 12.17 22.12
CA LEU A 867 -40.51 11.02 21.23
C LEU A 867 -39.04 10.67 20.90
N PRO A 868 -38.12 11.64 20.68
CA PRO A 868 -36.70 11.34 20.49
C PRO A 868 -36.08 10.58 21.66
N ILE A 869 -36.39 10.99 22.90
CA ILE A 869 -35.88 10.36 24.13
C ILE A 869 -36.44 8.94 24.27
N LEU A 870 -37.73 8.74 23.94
CA LEU A 870 -38.35 7.43 23.96
C LEU A 870 -37.73 6.49 22.92
N GLN A 871 -37.46 6.99 21.72
CA GLN A 871 -36.79 6.21 20.67
C GLN A 871 -35.36 5.85 21.05
N GLU A 872 -34.61 6.77 21.65
CA GLU A 872 -33.26 6.52 22.17
C GLU A 872 -33.29 5.44 23.25
N ALA A 873 -34.21 5.53 24.21
CA ALA A 873 -34.39 4.49 25.23
C ALA A 873 -34.72 3.12 24.62
N ILE A 874 -35.54 3.06 23.57
CA ILE A 874 -35.86 1.81 22.86
C ILE A 874 -34.63 1.22 22.18
N ILE A 875 -33.79 2.06 21.56
CA ILE A 875 -32.56 1.63 20.90
C ILE A 875 -31.57 1.06 21.91
N TYR A 876 -31.39 1.72 23.06
CA TYR A 876 -30.36 1.33 24.04
C TYR A 876 -30.81 0.22 25.00
N PHE A 877 -32.07 0.24 25.45
CA PHE A 877 -32.56 -0.70 26.47
C PHE A 877 -33.45 -1.81 25.89
N GLY A 878 -33.85 -1.69 24.63
CA GLY A 878 -34.75 -2.63 23.97
C GLY A 878 -36.23 -2.34 24.24
N LYS A 879 -37.06 -2.55 23.21
CA LYS A 879 -38.50 -2.25 23.20
C LYS A 879 -39.26 -2.87 24.38
N GLU A 880 -38.99 -4.15 24.68
CA GLU A 880 -39.71 -4.89 25.74
C GLU A 880 -39.43 -4.34 27.15
N ARG A 881 -38.20 -3.89 27.41
CA ARG A 881 -37.84 -3.30 28.69
C ARG A 881 -38.43 -1.90 28.85
N VAL A 882 -38.42 -1.07 27.80
CA VAL A 882 -39.01 0.29 27.84
C VAL A 882 -40.53 0.24 28.03
N ARG A 883 -41.21 -0.71 27.38
CA ARG A 883 -42.67 -0.94 27.52
C ARG A 883 -43.09 -1.25 28.96
N ALA A 884 -42.21 -1.79 29.80
CA ALA A 884 -42.51 -2.02 31.21
C ALA A 884 -42.69 -0.71 32.01
N PHE A 885 -42.08 0.39 31.57
CA PHE A 885 -42.10 1.69 32.26
C PHE A 885 -43.00 2.73 31.59
N VAL A 886 -43.04 2.75 30.25
CA VAL A 886 -43.80 3.74 29.46
C VAL A 886 -45.03 3.07 28.84
N LYS A 887 -46.22 3.46 29.29
CA LYS A 887 -47.51 2.90 28.84
C LYS A 887 -48.30 3.99 28.11
N ILE A 888 -48.25 3.98 26.77
CA ILE A 888 -49.08 4.85 25.94
C ILE A 888 -50.36 4.07 25.57
N SER A 889 -51.53 4.60 25.90
CA SER A 889 -52.81 3.93 25.65
C SER A 889 -53.35 4.22 24.25
N LYS A 890 -54.21 3.33 23.74
CA LYS A 890 -54.91 3.50 22.46
C LYS A 890 -55.80 4.76 22.44
N GLN A 891 -56.33 5.18 23.59
CA GLN A 891 -57.12 6.42 23.75
C GLN A 891 -56.26 7.69 23.68
N ASP A 892 -54.98 7.64 24.08
CA ASP A 892 -54.02 8.76 23.90
C ASP A 892 -53.74 9.03 22.42
N ILE A 893 -53.74 7.95 21.62
CA ILE A 893 -53.50 7.99 20.17
C ILE A 893 -54.72 8.48 19.40
N ILE A 894 -55.94 8.09 19.82
CA ILE A 894 -57.21 8.47 19.16
C ILE A 894 -57.54 9.97 19.30
N GLU A 895 -57.13 10.61 20.40
CA GLU A 895 -57.50 12.00 20.67
C GLU A 895 -56.56 13.02 20.01
N LEU A 896 -55.30 12.61 19.77
CA LEU A 896 -54.37 13.29 18.86
C LEU A 896 -54.93 13.38 17.43
N GLN A 897 -55.79 12.42 17.02
CA GLN A 897 -56.40 12.34 15.69
C GLN A 897 -57.57 13.32 15.49
N LYS A 898 -58.46 13.50 16.48
CA LYS A 898 -59.65 14.39 16.37
C LYS A 898 -59.31 15.87 16.22
N ASN A 899 -58.14 16.24 16.69
CA ASN A 899 -57.81 17.61 17.05
C ASN A 899 -57.05 18.39 15.94
N HIS A 900 -56.74 17.75 14.81
CA HIS A 900 -55.97 18.33 13.69
C HIS A 900 -56.69 18.25 12.32
N GLN A 901 -58.03 18.16 12.33
CA GLN A 901 -58.86 18.44 11.16
C GLN A 901 -59.02 19.96 10.87
N LEU A 902 -58.46 20.84 11.72
CA LEU A 902 -58.52 22.29 11.52
C LEU A 902 -57.13 22.86 11.14
N SER A 903 -57.10 23.33 9.89
CA SER A 903 -56.24 24.34 9.26
C SER A 903 -54.74 24.36 9.58
N ILE A 904 -53.94 24.07 8.55
CA ILE A 904 -52.82 24.95 8.21
C ILE A 904 -53.03 25.32 6.74
N GLY A 905 -53.46 26.57 6.53
CA GLY A 905 -53.23 27.30 5.29
C GLY A 905 -51.86 27.94 5.29
#